data_AF-A0A833T838-F1
#
_entry.id   AF-A0A833T838-F1
#
_cell.length_a   1.000
_cell.length_b   1.000
_cell.length_c   1.000
_cell.angle_alpha   90.00
_cell.angle_beta   90.00
_cell.angle_gamma   90.00
#
_symmetry.space_group_name_H-M   'P 1'
#
loop_
_entity.id
_entity.type
_entity.pdbx_description
1 polymer ?
#
loop_
_entity_poly.entity_id
_entity_poly.type
_entity_poly.pdbx_seq_one_letter_code
_entity_poly.pdbx_strand_id
1 'polypeptide(L)'
;MPPSSLPSLPLSVYSLVMEFALYDYSHDLFPSKRSHPRKHLKDVAMVSKGWLQPVKQLMTQYEQDTMEVQLRTGAKDEIVGVQSEAATRSGDVRDLRVMIGKEPKDGYGESKVMLPTKETEEAQVDWDALLAQIPGLRRLDLKLVPLHSKHLPELLKAAGRHCFHLESLVLPRKTELKEVVKGDKIETVLKELYGILKQLHLNGTRGGLRQLTVPTRNDAERHQSSEEFLENVAKYCPKVEHLDGSEKSFHDYEGVRCEDKWMVSLDSWKKFNKACTGLREFHFAPVPFADPFFRVFGANPKPQLETLSVTANLLWSWKEYLQVCGAATAEAIQECYGQHAKDVATIFKGCPALKNLTVEIDLQKYTDSVARHFKIDSFGDEFWASVATNCPRLERFAIRNCANFEVMNVRPIRTFTDASLVNLAELKSLYSVESNAAVMCTGDGIFDYMRRVLELNYFSNDWRMLDLRIGGQQDGFFGVPMFYSVVVGLLRRLAQISEKDFGAAACKQKFEVFLSNPYHSRVSKQWSAKYMREELRPLMYRVKEMHPSLSLNASVNGVSGDSFSKIDMFTMSWRPRDKERALFWNSPEDEYYCENDPSDRMPPALMNLFNEILGYDAEDGDSGSSGDEDIDDVGEDEDGDFGGFFPVL
;
A
#
# COMPACT_ATOMS: atom_id res chain seq x y z
N MET A 1 17.68 14.33 -45.35
CA MET A 1 18.28 14.70 -44.05
C MET A 1 18.92 13.45 -43.47
N PRO A 2 20.14 13.50 -42.91
CA PRO A 2 20.67 12.37 -42.17
C PRO A 2 19.78 12.11 -40.95
N PRO A 3 19.56 10.85 -40.54
CA PRO A 3 18.75 10.54 -39.38
C PRO A 3 19.39 11.18 -38.14
N SER A 4 18.62 12.02 -37.43
CA SER A 4 19.07 12.62 -36.18
C SER A 4 19.38 11.52 -35.18
N SER A 5 20.64 11.42 -34.76
CA SER A 5 21.02 10.48 -33.70
C SER A 5 20.41 10.94 -32.37
N LEU A 6 19.93 10.00 -31.55
CA LEU A 6 19.42 10.27 -30.19
C LEU A 6 20.25 11.30 -29.37
N PRO A 7 21.60 11.22 -29.31
CA PRO A 7 22.40 12.17 -28.54
C PRO A 7 22.48 13.59 -29.16
N SER A 8 21.99 13.78 -30.39
CA SER A 8 21.93 15.10 -31.04
C SER A 8 20.57 15.79 -30.88
N LEU A 9 19.63 15.19 -30.15
CA LEU A 9 18.35 15.81 -29.83
C LEU A 9 18.54 17.00 -28.87
N PRO A 10 17.63 18.00 -28.90
CA PRO A 10 17.58 19.04 -27.88
C PRO A 10 17.53 18.43 -26.47
N LEU A 11 18.22 19.05 -25.50
CA LEU A 11 18.39 18.49 -24.15
C LEU A 11 17.04 18.16 -23.47
N SER A 12 16.02 18.98 -23.69
CA SER A 12 14.67 18.76 -23.19
C SER A 12 14.03 17.48 -23.74
N VAL A 13 14.18 17.24 -25.05
CA VAL A 13 13.68 16.03 -25.70
C VAL A 13 14.51 14.82 -25.29
N TYR A 14 15.83 14.97 -25.21
CA TYR A 14 16.72 13.92 -24.72
C TYR A 14 16.34 13.48 -23.30
N SER A 15 16.08 14.44 -22.39
CA SER A 15 15.63 14.16 -21.02
C SER A 15 14.33 13.35 -20.99
N LEU A 16 13.34 13.72 -21.80
CA LEU A 16 12.08 12.98 -21.90
C LEU A 16 12.27 11.56 -22.41
N VAL A 17 13.17 11.35 -23.38
CA VAL A 17 13.50 10.01 -23.85
C VAL A 17 14.20 9.20 -22.76
N MET A 18 15.09 9.81 -21.98
CA MET A 18 15.76 9.13 -20.87
C MET A 18 14.77 8.75 -19.75
N GLU A 19 13.84 9.63 -19.42
CA GLU A 19 12.78 9.38 -18.44
C GLU A 19 11.84 8.27 -18.88
N PHE A 20 11.56 8.16 -20.17
CA PHE A 20 10.83 7.02 -20.72
C PHE A 20 11.64 5.71 -20.68
N ALA A 21 12.95 5.77 -20.97
CA ALA A 21 13.78 4.59 -21.17
C ALA A 21 14.37 4.01 -19.88
N LEU A 22 14.49 4.80 -18.82
CA LEU A 22 15.23 4.43 -17.60
C LEU A 22 14.31 4.43 -16.39
N TYR A 23 14.34 3.30 -15.69
CA TYR A 23 13.62 3.14 -14.43
C TYR A 23 14.14 4.16 -13.38
N ASP A 24 13.20 4.79 -12.67
CA ASP A 24 13.41 5.78 -11.61
C ASP A 24 14.16 7.08 -11.99
N TYR A 25 14.38 7.34 -13.29
CA TYR A 25 14.90 8.64 -13.73
C TYR A 25 13.75 9.57 -14.10
N SER A 26 13.64 10.71 -13.42
CA SER A 26 12.70 11.76 -13.76
C SER A 26 13.34 13.14 -13.61
N HIS A 27 12.96 14.07 -14.48
CA HIS A 27 13.35 15.47 -14.36
C HIS A 27 12.32 16.30 -13.57
N ASP A 28 11.18 15.71 -13.22
CA ASP A 28 10.15 16.38 -12.45
C ASP A 28 10.65 16.73 -11.05
N LEU A 29 10.18 17.87 -10.56
CA LEU A 29 10.50 18.34 -9.20
C LEU A 29 9.60 17.70 -8.15
N PHE A 30 8.48 17.09 -8.56
CA PHE A 30 7.50 16.51 -7.66
C PHE A 30 6.61 15.49 -8.40
N PRO A 31 5.96 14.55 -7.69
CA PRO A 31 5.89 14.43 -6.22
C PRO A 31 7.20 13.99 -5.56
N SER A 32 7.97 13.13 -6.22
CA SER A 32 9.19 12.55 -5.65
C SER A 32 10.39 13.51 -5.68
N LYS A 33 11.33 13.29 -4.76
CA LYS A 33 12.62 14.00 -4.74
C LYS A 33 13.41 13.63 -6.01
N ARG A 34 13.83 14.63 -6.79
CA ARG A 34 14.70 14.43 -7.96
C ARG A 34 16.04 13.80 -7.54
N SER A 35 16.40 12.68 -8.15
CA SER A 35 17.70 12.05 -7.94
C SER A 35 18.78 12.69 -8.82
N HIS A 36 20.04 12.59 -8.38
CA HIS A 36 21.14 13.08 -9.19
C HIS A 36 21.27 12.22 -10.47
N PRO A 37 21.30 12.82 -11.69
CA PRO A 37 21.26 12.07 -12.96
C PRO A 37 22.34 10.98 -13.07
N ARG A 38 23.53 11.21 -12.52
CA ARG A 38 24.62 10.22 -12.44
C ARG A 38 24.18 8.85 -11.90
N LYS A 39 23.22 8.78 -10.98
CA LYS A 39 22.74 7.52 -10.39
C LYS A 39 22.11 6.60 -11.44
N HIS A 40 21.46 7.18 -12.46
CA HIS A 40 20.70 6.45 -13.48
C HIS A 40 21.35 6.51 -14.87
N LEU A 41 22.08 7.59 -15.18
CA LEU A 41 22.62 7.86 -16.52
C LEU A 41 24.08 7.43 -16.70
N LYS A 42 24.71 6.78 -15.70
CA LYS A 42 26.12 6.36 -15.79
C LYS A 42 26.36 5.44 -16.99
N ASP A 43 25.51 4.44 -17.16
CA ASP A 43 25.68 3.45 -18.24
C ASP A 43 25.39 4.08 -19.61
N VAL A 44 24.41 4.99 -19.68
CA VAL A 44 24.13 5.79 -20.87
C VAL A 44 25.33 6.64 -21.28
N ALA A 45 25.99 7.29 -20.32
CA ALA A 45 27.18 8.09 -20.57
C ALA A 45 28.37 7.26 -21.10
N MET A 46 28.41 5.95 -20.82
CA MET A 46 29.47 5.05 -21.27
C MET A 46 29.27 4.50 -22.69
N VAL A 47 28.10 4.70 -23.31
CA VAL A 47 27.80 4.21 -24.67
C VAL A 47 28.76 4.78 -25.71
N SER A 48 28.96 6.10 -25.71
CA SER A 48 29.98 6.76 -26.55
C SER A 48 30.20 8.21 -26.12
N LYS A 49 31.23 8.86 -26.69
CA LYS A 49 31.51 10.28 -26.49
C LYS A 49 30.32 11.19 -26.85
N GLY A 50 29.50 10.80 -27.82
CA GLY A 50 28.31 11.56 -28.21
C GLY A 50 27.23 11.57 -27.14
N TRP A 51 27.05 10.46 -26.43
CA TRP A 51 26.06 10.32 -25.35
C TRP A 51 26.54 10.94 -24.02
N LEU A 52 27.85 10.99 -23.81
CA LEU A 52 28.43 11.62 -22.62
C LEU A 52 28.10 13.12 -22.52
N GLN A 53 28.00 13.83 -23.65
CA GLN A 53 27.81 15.29 -23.64
C GLN A 53 26.43 15.72 -23.11
N PRO A 54 25.28 15.19 -23.62
CA PRO A 54 23.97 15.48 -23.04
C PRO A 54 23.86 15.09 -21.57
N VAL A 55 24.46 13.96 -21.15
CA VAL A 55 24.44 13.54 -19.75
C VAL A 55 25.20 14.55 -18.86
N LYS A 56 26.36 15.04 -19.31
CA LYS A 56 27.09 16.10 -18.60
C LYS A 56 26.27 17.38 -18.50
N GLN A 57 25.58 17.78 -19.57
CA GLN A 57 24.70 18.95 -19.55
C GLN A 57 23.54 18.77 -18.55
N LEU A 58 22.91 17.59 -18.50
CA LEU A 58 21.88 17.30 -17.49
C LEU A 58 22.42 17.31 -16.06
N MET A 59 23.66 16.84 -15.84
CA MET A 59 24.30 16.92 -14.52
C MET A 59 24.57 18.38 -14.13
N THR A 60 25.11 19.20 -15.04
CA THR A 60 25.33 20.63 -14.77
C THR A 60 24.03 21.37 -14.52
N GLN A 61 22.97 21.12 -15.32
CA GLN A 61 21.64 21.68 -15.06
C GLN A 61 21.12 21.23 -13.69
N TYR A 62 21.35 19.97 -13.30
CA TYR A 62 20.96 19.50 -11.99
C TYR A 62 21.66 20.27 -10.86
N GLU A 63 22.98 20.44 -10.96
CA GLU A 63 23.81 21.15 -9.97
C GLU A 63 23.48 22.65 -9.88
N GLN A 64 23.01 23.26 -10.98
CA GLN A 64 22.53 24.64 -11.01
C GLN A 64 21.14 24.78 -10.37
N ASP A 65 20.22 23.89 -10.73
CA ASP A 65 18.81 23.97 -10.28
C ASP A 65 18.61 23.49 -8.84
N THR A 66 19.45 22.58 -8.34
CA THR A 66 19.30 21.96 -7.02
C THR A 66 20.35 22.49 -6.06
N MET A 67 19.91 23.03 -4.93
CA MET A 67 20.77 23.50 -3.84
C MET A 67 20.45 22.74 -2.55
N GLU A 68 21.48 22.24 -1.88
CA GLU A 68 21.34 21.57 -0.59
C GLU A 68 22.06 22.38 0.49
N VAL A 69 21.31 22.85 1.48
CA VAL A 69 21.81 23.60 2.62
C VAL A 69 21.92 22.67 3.81
N GLN A 70 23.12 22.53 4.34
CA GLN A 70 23.38 21.70 5.52
C GLN A 70 24.01 22.52 6.65
N LEU A 71 23.29 22.64 7.76
CA LEU A 71 23.77 23.24 9.00
C LEU A 71 24.03 22.12 10.03
N ARG A 72 25.27 21.63 10.09
CA ARG A 72 25.65 20.55 11.03
C ARG A 72 26.08 21.10 12.38
N THR A 73 26.71 22.27 12.36
CA THR A 73 27.29 22.90 13.54
C THR A 73 26.78 24.32 13.74
N GLY A 74 26.21 24.95 12.70
CA GLY A 74 25.76 26.34 12.76
C GLY A 74 26.93 27.34 12.75
N ALA A 75 28.12 26.88 12.35
CA ALA A 75 29.32 27.70 12.30
C ALA A 75 29.22 28.79 11.22
N LYS A 76 29.90 29.92 11.44
CA LYS A 76 29.79 31.10 10.56
C LYS A 76 30.26 30.82 9.13
N ASP A 77 31.24 29.95 8.97
CA ASP A 77 31.73 29.48 7.67
C ASP A 77 30.70 28.64 6.92
N GLU A 78 29.93 27.77 7.60
CA GLU A 78 28.79 27.06 7.00
C GLU A 78 27.78 28.09 6.44
N ILE A 79 27.43 29.09 7.25
CA ILE A 79 26.43 30.12 6.90
C ILE A 79 26.91 30.99 5.73
N VAL A 80 28.17 31.47 5.77
CA VAL A 80 28.76 32.29 4.70
C VAL A 80 28.89 31.49 3.40
N GLY A 81 29.26 30.20 3.49
CA GLY A 81 29.31 29.31 2.33
C GLY A 81 27.96 29.19 1.64
N VAL A 82 26.91 28.94 2.42
CA VAL A 82 25.52 28.86 1.92
C VAL A 82 25.06 30.16 1.27
N GLN A 83 25.34 31.31 1.89
CA GLN A 83 24.99 32.62 1.31
C GLN A 83 25.74 32.90 0.00
N SER A 84 27.02 32.55 -0.06
CA SER A 84 27.83 32.68 -1.27
C SER A 84 27.33 31.78 -2.40
N GLU A 85 26.92 30.55 -2.10
CA GLU A 85 26.35 29.63 -3.08
C GLU A 85 25.02 30.14 -3.64
N ALA A 86 24.12 30.60 -2.77
CA ALA A 86 22.84 31.20 -3.17
C ALA A 86 23.04 32.44 -4.05
N ALA A 87 24.00 33.31 -3.70
CA ALA A 87 24.33 34.49 -4.49
C ALA A 87 24.94 34.13 -5.86
N THR A 88 25.74 33.06 -5.93
CA THR A 88 26.37 32.61 -7.18
C THR A 88 25.34 32.03 -8.16
N ARG A 89 24.32 31.34 -7.65
CA ARG A 89 23.25 30.70 -8.44
C ARG A 89 21.96 31.54 -8.52
N SER A 90 22.06 32.84 -8.24
CA SER A 90 20.92 33.75 -8.06
C SER A 90 19.87 33.59 -9.15
N GLY A 91 18.64 33.23 -8.76
CA GLY A 91 17.49 33.03 -9.65
C GLY A 91 17.43 31.70 -10.41
N ASP A 92 18.51 30.92 -10.47
CA ASP A 92 18.56 29.64 -11.19
C ASP A 92 18.01 28.47 -10.35
N VAL A 93 18.21 28.52 -9.03
CA VAL A 93 17.80 27.43 -8.13
C VAL A 93 16.28 27.24 -8.14
N ARG A 94 15.84 26.00 -8.43
CA ARG A 94 14.44 25.56 -8.50
C ARG A 94 14.06 24.57 -7.40
N ASP A 95 15.03 23.85 -6.83
CA ASP A 95 14.85 22.87 -5.76
C ASP A 95 15.82 23.17 -4.61
N LEU A 96 15.30 23.65 -3.49
CA LEU A 96 16.07 23.94 -2.28
C LEU A 96 15.75 22.89 -1.22
N ARG A 97 16.79 22.27 -0.68
CA ARG A 97 16.68 21.24 0.36
C ARG A 97 17.45 21.69 1.58
N VAL A 98 16.77 21.77 2.73
CA VAL A 98 17.37 22.27 3.98
C VAL A 98 17.48 21.13 4.99
N MET A 99 18.67 21.00 5.56
CA MET A 99 19.03 19.99 6.55
C MET A 99 19.67 20.69 7.75
N ILE A 100 19.08 20.53 8.94
CA ILE A 100 19.57 21.20 10.15
C ILE A 100 19.74 20.17 11.26
N GLY A 101 20.93 20.15 11.87
CA GLY A 101 21.25 19.28 12.99
C GLY A 101 22.13 18.10 12.58
N LYS A 102 22.06 17.03 13.38
CA LYS A 102 22.89 15.84 13.24
C LYS A 102 22.05 14.59 13.01
N GLU A 103 22.61 13.66 12.26
CA GLU A 103 22.03 12.35 12.08
C GLU A 103 22.06 11.57 13.42
N PRO A 104 21.03 10.76 13.71
CA PRO A 104 21.07 9.85 14.85
C PRO A 104 22.23 8.86 14.70
N LYS A 105 22.87 8.50 15.82
CA LYS A 105 24.05 7.60 15.81
C LYS A 105 23.72 6.15 15.39
N ASP A 106 22.45 5.73 15.55
CA ASP A 106 22.03 4.33 15.47
C ASP A 106 21.08 4.07 14.28
N GLY A 107 21.43 4.56 13.09
CA GLY A 107 20.65 4.34 11.86
C GLY A 107 21.43 3.58 10.78
N TYR A 108 20.91 2.46 10.30
CA TYR A 108 21.34 1.87 9.03
C TYR A 108 20.57 2.54 7.87
N GLY A 109 21.26 3.21 6.95
CA GLY A 109 20.67 3.80 5.73
C GLY A 109 20.60 5.33 5.70
N GLU A 110 19.93 5.89 4.67
CA GLU A 110 19.69 7.35 4.58
C GLU A 110 18.83 7.80 5.78
N SER A 111 19.33 8.78 6.55
CA SER A 111 18.61 9.26 7.73
C SER A 111 17.27 9.87 7.33
N LYS A 112 16.19 9.35 7.93
CA LYS A 112 14.83 9.88 7.72
C LYS A 112 14.54 11.14 8.54
N VAL A 113 15.41 11.45 9.52
CA VAL A 113 15.23 12.52 10.52
C VAL A 113 16.55 13.18 10.87
N MET A 114 16.50 14.40 11.40
CA MET A 114 17.66 15.11 11.97
C MET A 114 17.34 15.52 13.41
N LEU A 115 18.34 15.45 14.28
CA LEU A 115 18.24 15.90 15.66
C LEU A 115 18.81 17.32 15.79
N PRO A 116 18.06 18.27 16.39
CA PRO A 116 18.55 19.62 16.61
C PRO A 116 19.72 19.61 17.60
N THR A 117 20.72 20.46 17.39
CA THR A 117 21.74 20.76 18.41
C THR A 117 21.55 22.17 18.95
N LYS A 118 22.09 22.43 20.14
CA LYS A 118 22.04 23.77 20.73
C LYS A 118 22.67 24.81 19.80
N GLU A 119 23.81 24.48 19.21
CA GLU A 119 24.56 25.37 18.32
C GLU A 119 23.78 25.67 17.04
N THR A 120 23.16 24.66 16.42
CA THR A 120 22.33 24.87 15.23
C THR A 120 21.10 25.71 15.56
N GLU A 121 20.45 25.50 16.70
CA GLU A 121 19.31 26.31 17.13
C GLU A 121 19.70 27.73 17.61
N GLU A 122 20.96 27.99 17.94
CA GLU A 122 21.44 29.33 18.27
C GLU A 122 21.95 30.10 17.04
N ALA A 123 22.27 29.38 15.95
CA ALA A 123 22.76 29.94 14.69
C ALA A 123 21.85 31.06 14.17
N GLN A 124 22.46 32.15 13.68
CA GLN A 124 21.75 33.30 13.14
C GLN A 124 21.88 33.25 11.62
N VAL A 125 20.88 32.67 10.96
CA VAL A 125 20.81 32.55 9.51
C VAL A 125 19.77 33.53 8.99
N ASP A 126 20.19 34.43 8.12
CA ASP A 126 19.26 35.34 7.44
C ASP A 126 18.57 34.62 6.27
N TRP A 127 17.54 33.83 6.62
CA TRP A 127 16.73 33.09 5.65
C TRP A 127 15.99 34.03 4.68
N ASP A 128 15.67 35.25 5.11
CA ASP A 128 14.99 36.25 4.28
C ASP A 128 15.91 36.72 3.15
N ALA A 129 17.14 37.13 3.48
CA ALA A 129 18.15 37.50 2.49
C ALA A 129 18.52 36.32 1.57
N LEU A 130 18.59 35.10 2.09
CA LEU A 130 18.87 33.90 1.30
C LEU A 130 17.77 33.64 0.27
N LEU A 131 16.51 33.58 0.69
CA LEU A 131 15.40 33.26 -0.21
C LEU A 131 15.06 34.42 -1.15
N ALA A 132 15.42 35.66 -0.82
CA ALA A 132 15.36 36.79 -1.75
C ALA A 132 16.25 36.59 -2.99
N GLN A 133 17.35 35.83 -2.88
CA GLN A 133 18.22 35.49 -4.01
C GLN A 133 17.68 34.33 -4.87
N ILE A 134 16.61 33.66 -4.44
CA ILE A 134 16.06 32.48 -5.09
C ILE A 134 14.57 32.65 -5.41
N PRO A 135 14.16 33.72 -6.14
CA PRO A 135 12.74 33.96 -6.45
C PRO A 135 12.14 32.92 -7.42
N GLY A 136 13.01 32.16 -8.10
CA GLY A 136 12.65 31.10 -9.04
C GLY A 136 12.27 29.76 -8.41
N LEU A 137 12.31 29.65 -7.08
CA LEU A 137 12.11 28.39 -6.36
C LEU A 137 10.76 27.74 -6.68
N ARG A 138 10.78 26.44 -7.02
CA ARG A 138 9.59 25.64 -7.32
C ARG A 138 9.34 24.53 -6.30
N ARG A 139 10.39 24.04 -5.64
CA ARG A 139 10.32 23.05 -4.55
C ARG A 139 11.13 23.52 -3.34
N LEU A 140 10.51 23.45 -2.17
CA LEU A 140 11.16 23.65 -0.88
C LEU A 140 11.03 22.37 -0.05
N ASP A 141 12.14 21.68 0.18
CA ASP A 141 12.20 20.44 0.95
C ASP A 141 12.80 20.69 2.33
N LEU A 142 11.93 20.66 3.35
CA LEU A 142 12.26 20.89 4.76
C LEU A 142 12.14 19.59 5.58
N LYS A 143 12.06 18.42 4.93
CA LYS A 143 11.80 17.15 5.63
C LYS A 143 12.85 16.81 6.71
N LEU A 144 14.07 17.34 6.56
CA LEU A 144 15.20 17.13 7.47
C LEU A 144 15.50 18.38 8.32
N VAL A 145 14.53 19.28 8.46
CA VAL A 145 14.52 20.33 9.47
C VAL A 145 13.75 19.79 10.68
N PRO A 146 14.29 19.84 11.91
CA PRO A 146 13.56 19.38 13.09
C PRO A 146 12.24 20.13 13.25
N LEU A 147 11.14 19.42 13.55
CA LEU A 147 9.79 19.99 13.61
C LEU A 147 9.67 21.19 14.57
N HIS A 148 10.43 21.16 15.67
CA HIS A 148 10.45 22.21 16.69
C HIS A 148 11.61 23.22 16.55
N SER A 149 12.32 23.19 15.41
CA SER A 149 13.40 24.12 15.13
C SER A 149 12.87 25.54 14.93
N LYS A 150 13.59 26.54 15.46
CA LYS A 150 13.25 27.96 15.27
C LYS A 150 13.32 28.38 13.79
N HIS A 151 14.12 27.67 12.99
CA HIS A 151 14.36 28.00 11.60
C HIS A 151 13.17 27.66 10.70
N LEU A 152 12.36 26.68 11.09
CA LEU A 152 11.21 26.23 10.30
C LEU A 152 10.20 27.38 10.03
N PRO A 153 9.68 28.10 11.04
CA PRO A 153 8.79 29.24 10.77
C PRO A 153 9.49 30.39 10.04
N GLU A 154 10.78 30.64 10.28
CA GLU A 154 11.55 31.67 9.56
C GLU A 154 11.66 31.36 8.06
N LEU A 155 11.96 30.11 7.72
CA LEU A 155 12.02 29.61 6.35
C LEU A 155 10.68 29.74 5.64
N LEU A 156 9.58 29.33 6.28
CA LEU A 156 8.23 29.44 5.71
C LEU A 156 7.84 30.89 5.44
N LYS A 157 8.13 31.77 6.40
CA LYS A 157 7.86 33.21 6.29
C LYS A 157 8.66 33.86 5.16
N ALA A 158 9.95 33.57 5.07
CA ALA A 158 10.82 34.08 4.01
C ALA A 158 10.41 33.53 2.63
N ALA A 159 10.06 32.25 2.53
CA ALA A 159 9.57 31.65 1.29
C ALA A 159 8.26 32.32 0.82
N GLY A 160 7.32 32.59 1.74
CA GLY A 160 6.08 33.29 1.42
C GLY A 160 6.24 34.75 0.97
N ARG A 161 7.40 35.37 1.23
CA ARG A 161 7.72 36.74 0.78
C ARG A 161 8.38 36.78 -0.60
N HIS A 162 9.22 35.80 -0.90
CA HIS A 162 10.15 35.89 -2.04
C HIS A 162 9.91 34.83 -3.13
N CYS A 163 9.34 33.67 -2.78
CA CYS A 163 9.28 32.49 -3.66
C CYS A 163 7.89 32.24 -4.26
N PHE A 164 7.37 33.17 -5.08
CA PHE A 164 6.02 33.07 -5.66
C PHE A 164 5.83 31.99 -6.74
N HIS A 165 6.92 31.34 -7.17
CA HIS A 165 6.89 30.20 -8.09
C HIS A 165 6.79 28.84 -7.39
N LEU A 166 6.70 28.83 -6.05
CA LEU A 166 6.68 27.60 -5.27
C LEU A 166 5.46 26.74 -5.62
N GLU A 167 5.70 25.51 -6.04
CA GLU A 167 4.70 24.52 -6.42
C GLU A 167 4.66 23.34 -5.44
N SER A 168 5.78 23.05 -4.76
CA SER A 168 5.93 21.93 -3.83
C SER A 168 6.54 22.40 -2.50
N LEU A 169 5.87 22.08 -1.40
CA LEU A 169 6.36 22.30 -0.05
C LEU A 169 6.35 20.98 0.73
N VAL A 170 7.54 20.48 1.09
CA VAL A 170 7.70 19.26 1.88
C VAL A 170 8.09 19.64 3.29
N LEU A 171 7.19 19.38 4.24
CA LEU A 171 7.36 19.71 5.64
C LEU A 171 7.92 18.52 6.43
N PRO A 172 8.63 18.78 7.55
CA PRO A 172 9.04 17.73 8.44
C PRO A 172 7.84 17.14 9.18
N ARG A 173 8.02 15.92 9.68
CA ARG A 173 7.09 15.24 10.58
C ARG A 173 7.77 14.99 11.93
N LYS A 174 7.00 14.63 12.94
CA LYS A 174 7.54 14.20 14.24
C LYS A 174 8.52 13.06 14.07
N THR A 175 9.58 13.09 14.87
CA THR A 175 10.70 12.14 14.80
C THR A 175 10.25 10.75 15.24
N GLU A 176 9.43 10.70 16.30
CA GLU A 176 8.89 9.47 16.83
C GLU A 176 7.36 9.44 16.66
N LEU A 177 6.83 8.31 16.17
CA LEU A 177 5.39 8.14 15.96
C LEU A 177 4.56 8.33 17.24
N LYS A 178 5.13 8.00 18.41
CA LYS A 178 4.47 8.10 19.72
C LYS A 178 4.57 9.48 20.36
N GLU A 179 5.42 10.37 19.84
CA GLU A 179 5.56 11.72 20.37
C GLU A 179 4.25 12.49 20.18
N VAL A 180 3.82 13.19 21.24
CA VAL A 180 2.63 14.05 21.21
C VAL A 180 3.09 15.48 20.95
N VAL A 181 2.78 16.00 19.77
CA VAL A 181 3.18 17.35 19.37
C VAL A 181 2.14 18.37 19.83
N LYS A 182 2.54 19.35 20.65
CA LYS A 182 1.63 20.38 21.18
C LYS A 182 2.35 21.69 21.54
N GLY A 183 1.57 22.77 21.69
CA GLY A 183 2.01 24.07 22.20
C GLY A 183 2.49 25.08 21.15
N ASP A 184 2.90 26.25 21.63
CA ASP A 184 3.13 27.47 20.82
C ASP A 184 4.07 27.28 19.63
N LYS A 185 5.06 26.38 19.75
CA LYS A 185 6.02 26.13 18.65
C LYS A 185 5.32 25.56 17.42
N ILE A 186 4.47 24.54 17.59
CA ILE A 186 3.78 23.93 16.45
C ILE A 186 2.70 24.87 15.90
N GLU A 187 2.02 25.61 16.77
CA GLU A 187 1.04 26.62 16.36
C GLU A 187 1.68 27.75 15.54
N THR A 188 2.89 28.17 15.91
CA THR A 188 3.66 29.16 15.13
C THR A 188 4.01 28.61 13.75
N VAL A 189 4.44 27.35 13.64
CA VAL A 189 4.72 26.70 12.36
C VAL A 189 3.46 26.63 11.48
N LEU A 190 2.33 26.20 12.03
CA LEU A 190 1.06 26.11 11.30
C LEU A 190 0.55 27.50 10.86
N LYS A 191 0.70 28.52 11.70
CA LYS A 191 0.36 29.90 11.37
C LYS A 191 1.18 30.41 10.18
N GLU A 192 2.49 30.22 10.21
CA GLU A 192 3.36 30.63 9.10
C GLU A 192 3.11 29.79 7.85
N LEU A 193 2.79 28.49 7.98
CA LEU A 193 2.32 27.65 6.88
C LEU A 193 1.08 28.25 6.22
N TYR A 194 0.02 28.54 6.97
CA TYR A 194 -1.20 29.14 6.39
C TYR A 194 -0.93 30.53 5.80
N GLY A 195 0.02 31.26 6.38
CA GLY A 195 0.56 32.50 5.83
C GLY A 195 1.14 32.32 4.43
N ILE A 196 2.06 31.37 4.24
CA ILE A 196 2.65 31.10 2.91
C ILE A 196 1.59 30.57 1.93
N LEU A 197 0.68 29.67 2.34
CA LEU A 197 -0.39 29.19 1.45
C LEU A 197 -1.21 30.35 0.91
N LYS A 198 -1.60 31.29 1.78
CA LYS A 198 -2.34 32.48 1.38
C LYS A 198 -1.53 33.38 0.44
N GLN A 199 -0.25 33.62 0.71
CA GLN A 199 0.59 34.44 -0.16
C GLN A 199 0.75 33.82 -1.55
N LEU A 200 1.01 32.51 -1.63
CA LEU A 200 1.12 31.79 -2.90
C LEU A 200 -0.20 31.75 -3.66
N HIS A 201 -1.33 31.70 -2.95
CA HIS A 201 -2.64 31.78 -3.58
C HIS A 201 -2.91 33.15 -4.21
N LEU A 202 -2.57 34.23 -3.50
CA LEU A 202 -2.87 35.61 -3.92
C LEU A 202 -1.87 36.15 -4.95
N ASN A 203 -0.58 35.87 -4.75
CA ASN A 203 0.51 36.46 -5.52
C ASN A 203 1.25 35.46 -6.40
N GLY A 204 1.05 34.15 -6.17
CA GLY A 204 1.72 33.10 -6.91
C GLY A 204 1.11 32.87 -8.29
N THR A 205 1.90 32.32 -9.20
CA THR A 205 1.52 32.14 -10.62
C THR A 205 0.48 31.05 -10.85
N ARG A 206 0.27 30.14 -9.89
CA ARG A 206 -0.62 28.97 -10.03
C ARG A 206 -1.88 29.00 -9.17
N GLY A 207 -2.01 29.99 -8.29
CA GLY A 207 -3.14 30.09 -7.34
C GLY A 207 -3.06 29.07 -6.19
N GLY A 208 -1.86 28.77 -5.72
CA GLY A 208 -1.57 27.83 -4.63
C GLY A 208 -0.56 26.73 -5.00
N LEU A 209 -0.29 25.84 -4.06
CA LEU A 209 0.62 24.71 -4.22
C LEU A 209 -0.01 23.58 -5.04
N ARG A 210 0.84 22.80 -5.73
CA ARG A 210 0.49 21.52 -6.39
C ARG A 210 0.80 20.33 -5.49
N GLN A 211 1.83 20.42 -4.65
CA GLN A 211 2.16 19.41 -3.64
C GLN A 211 2.35 20.05 -2.28
N LEU A 212 1.75 19.45 -1.25
CA LEU A 212 1.96 19.80 0.14
C LEU A 212 2.04 18.51 0.97
N THR A 213 3.13 18.33 1.68
CA THR A 213 3.22 17.26 2.68
C THR A 213 2.34 17.61 3.87
N VAL A 214 1.47 16.67 4.26
CA VAL A 214 0.60 16.83 5.43
C VAL A 214 1.47 16.96 6.68
N PRO A 215 1.49 18.14 7.33
CA PRO A 215 2.38 18.37 8.44
C PRO A 215 1.95 17.55 9.66
N THR A 216 2.88 17.29 10.57
CA THR A 216 2.47 16.99 11.94
C THR A 216 1.78 18.23 12.53
N ARG A 217 0.65 18.02 13.20
CA ARG A 217 -0.22 19.08 13.70
C ARG A 217 -0.25 19.08 15.23
N ASN A 218 -1.03 19.97 15.83
CA ASN A 218 -1.23 19.96 17.27
C ASN A 218 -2.08 18.73 17.66
N ASP A 219 -1.43 17.73 18.24
CA ASP A 219 -2.03 16.48 18.72
C ASP A 219 -2.92 16.68 19.96
N ALA A 220 -2.78 17.80 20.69
CA ALA A 220 -3.66 18.11 21.81
C ALA A 220 -5.04 18.62 21.35
N GLU A 221 -5.10 19.26 20.18
CA GLU A 221 -6.31 19.88 19.62
C GLU A 221 -6.61 19.33 18.22
N ARG A 222 -6.58 18.00 18.08
CA ARG A 222 -6.66 17.31 16.77
C ARG A 222 -7.84 17.76 15.91
N HIS A 223 -9.01 17.96 16.50
CA HIS A 223 -10.20 18.41 15.77
C HIS A 223 -9.99 19.79 15.16
N GLN A 224 -9.71 20.80 15.99
CA GLN A 224 -9.50 22.17 15.55
C GLN A 224 -8.33 22.29 14.57
N SER A 225 -7.20 21.64 14.85
CA SER A 225 -6.03 21.68 13.98
C SER A 225 -6.26 20.98 12.65
N SER A 226 -7.05 19.89 12.62
CA SER A 226 -7.41 19.20 11.37
C SER A 226 -8.40 20.00 10.52
N GLU A 227 -9.39 20.60 11.18
CA GLU A 227 -10.37 21.50 10.57
C GLU A 227 -9.70 22.69 9.90
N GLU A 228 -8.92 23.44 10.69
CA GLU A 228 -8.21 24.62 10.20
C GLU A 228 -7.28 24.27 9.03
N PHE A 229 -6.55 23.14 9.11
CA PHE A 229 -5.69 22.69 8.03
C PHE A 229 -6.48 22.45 6.73
N LEU A 230 -7.55 21.64 6.77
CA LEU A 230 -8.30 21.32 5.56
C LEU A 230 -9.04 22.55 5.00
N GLU A 231 -9.56 23.44 5.84
CA GLU A 231 -10.19 24.68 5.38
C GLU A 231 -9.17 25.60 4.69
N ASN A 232 -7.96 25.74 5.23
CA ASN A 232 -6.90 26.53 4.60
C ASN A 232 -6.42 25.91 3.29
N VAL A 233 -6.27 24.58 3.21
CA VAL A 233 -5.92 23.88 1.96
C VAL A 233 -7.03 24.07 0.92
N ALA A 234 -8.29 23.85 1.28
CA ALA A 234 -9.43 24.02 0.38
C ALA A 234 -9.52 25.45 -0.16
N LYS A 235 -9.20 26.44 0.68
CA LYS A 235 -9.28 27.85 0.32
C LYS A 235 -8.09 28.33 -0.52
N TYR A 236 -6.87 27.96 -0.15
CA TYR A 236 -5.65 28.54 -0.72
C TYR A 236 -4.91 27.61 -1.68
N CYS A 237 -5.20 26.31 -1.69
CA CYS A 237 -4.61 25.33 -2.59
C CYS A 237 -5.67 24.49 -3.33
N PRO A 238 -6.67 25.09 -4.01
CA PRO A 238 -7.74 24.34 -4.68
C PRO A 238 -7.24 23.45 -5.83
N LYS A 239 -6.03 23.72 -6.34
CA LYS A 239 -5.38 22.93 -7.41
C LYS A 239 -4.33 21.95 -6.89
N VAL A 240 -4.38 21.63 -5.59
CA VAL A 240 -3.47 20.63 -5.03
C VAL A 240 -3.66 19.29 -5.73
N GLU A 241 -2.55 18.70 -6.14
CA GLU A 241 -2.46 17.41 -6.82
C GLU A 241 -2.02 16.32 -5.84
N HIS A 242 -1.18 16.68 -4.87
CA HIS A 242 -0.59 15.77 -3.88
C HIS A 242 -0.72 16.35 -2.48
N LEU A 243 -1.49 15.67 -1.63
CA LEU A 243 -1.44 15.81 -0.17
C LEU A 243 -0.74 14.58 0.38
N ASP A 244 0.58 14.62 0.33
CA ASP A 244 1.42 13.44 0.54
C ASP A 244 2.00 13.39 1.95
N GLY A 245 2.83 12.37 2.21
CA GLY A 245 3.47 12.17 3.50
C GLY A 245 2.63 11.35 4.46
N SER A 246 1.33 11.15 4.21
CA SER A 246 0.46 10.30 5.03
C SER A 246 0.99 8.88 5.15
N GLU A 247 1.65 8.36 4.11
CA GLU A 247 2.37 7.09 4.09
C GLU A 247 3.47 7.00 5.17
N LYS A 248 4.04 8.14 5.59
CA LYS A 248 5.01 8.22 6.68
C LYS A 248 4.37 8.25 8.08
N SER A 249 3.04 8.32 8.16
CA SER A 249 2.29 8.14 9.43
C SER A 249 2.00 6.68 9.73
N PHE A 250 2.25 5.79 8.79
CA PHE A 250 2.04 4.37 9.01
C PHE A 250 3.16 3.83 9.87
N HIS A 251 2.82 2.96 10.81
CA HIS A 251 3.83 2.18 11.52
C HIS A 251 4.60 1.34 10.49
N ASP A 252 5.93 1.30 10.59
CA ASP A 252 6.88 0.82 9.54
C ASP A 252 6.61 -0.59 8.98
N TYR A 253 5.69 -1.35 9.58
CA TYR A 253 5.37 -2.73 9.22
C TYR A 253 3.90 -2.97 8.82
N GLU A 254 2.99 -1.98 8.96
CA GLU A 254 1.55 -2.22 8.81
C GLU A 254 0.83 -1.05 8.09
N GLY A 255 0.42 -1.26 6.84
CA GLY A 255 -0.36 -0.32 6.01
C GLY A 255 -1.78 0.00 6.52
N VAL A 256 -2.11 -0.31 7.77
CA VAL A 256 -3.45 -0.12 8.36
C VAL A 256 -3.45 0.71 9.65
N ARG A 257 -2.27 1.03 10.22
CA ARG A 257 -2.14 1.83 11.44
C ARG A 257 -1.56 3.19 11.12
N CYS A 258 -2.42 4.19 10.95
CA CYS A 258 -2.02 5.56 10.63
C CYS A 258 -2.20 6.48 11.84
N GLU A 259 -1.12 7.09 12.33
CA GLU A 259 -1.20 8.05 13.44
C GLU A 259 -1.87 9.37 13.05
N ASP A 260 -1.83 9.73 11.77
CA ASP A 260 -2.49 10.93 11.28
C ASP A 260 -3.99 10.68 11.11
N LYS A 261 -4.79 11.25 12.01
CA LYS A 261 -6.25 11.12 12.05
C LYS A 261 -6.86 12.49 11.82
N TRP A 262 -7.47 12.67 10.66
CA TRP A 262 -8.14 13.89 10.26
C TRP A 262 -9.49 13.91 10.97
N MET A 263 -9.50 14.44 12.20
CA MET A 263 -10.68 14.58 13.04
C MET A 263 -11.57 15.72 12.51
N VAL A 264 -12.04 15.64 11.27
CA VAL A 264 -12.78 16.71 10.58
C VAL A 264 -14.27 16.41 10.51
N SER A 265 -15.07 17.46 10.53
CA SER A 265 -16.50 17.42 10.32
C SER A 265 -16.87 17.09 8.88
N LEU A 266 -18.12 16.66 8.69
CA LEU A 266 -18.65 16.39 7.36
C LEU A 266 -18.74 17.67 6.50
N ASP A 267 -18.95 18.84 7.11
CA ASP A 267 -19.03 20.11 6.38
C ASP A 267 -17.69 20.51 5.76
N SER A 268 -16.61 20.46 6.55
CA SER A 268 -15.28 20.77 6.05
C SER A 268 -14.79 19.74 5.04
N TRP A 269 -15.14 18.46 5.23
CA TRP A 269 -14.91 17.44 4.21
C TRP A 269 -15.62 17.75 2.89
N LYS A 270 -16.86 18.24 2.93
CA LYS A 270 -17.59 18.69 1.72
C LYS A 270 -16.91 19.89 1.05
N LYS A 271 -16.50 20.90 1.82
CA LYS A 271 -15.78 22.07 1.28
C LYS A 271 -14.48 21.65 0.60
N PHE A 272 -13.69 20.81 1.27
CA PHE A 272 -12.45 20.27 0.73
C PHE A 272 -12.67 19.52 -0.57
N ASN A 273 -13.61 18.57 -0.61
CA ASN A 273 -13.87 17.75 -1.80
C ASN A 273 -14.39 18.56 -2.99
N LYS A 274 -15.14 19.63 -2.72
CA LYS A 274 -15.66 20.54 -3.74
C LYS A 274 -14.56 21.43 -4.32
N ALA A 275 -13.62 21.89 -3.49
CA ALA A 275 -12.53 22.77 -3.92
C ALA A 275 -11.38 21.99 -4.57
N CYS A 276 -10.89 20.96 -3.91
CA CYS A 276 -9.68 20.21 -4.27
C CYS A 276 -10.01 19.00 -5.15
N THR A 277 -10.29 19.25 -6.43
CA THR A 277 -10.61 18.20 -7.41
C THR A 277 -9.38 17.71 -8.22
N GLY A 278 -8.24 18.41 -8.09
CA GLY A 278 -7.00 18.11 -8.82
C GLY A 278 -6.17 16.94 -8.28
N LEU A 279 -6.64 16.24 -7.24
CA LEU A 279 -5.90 15.16 -6.59
C LEU A 279 -5.52 14.05 -7.58
N ARG A 280 -4.25 13.62 -7.52
CA ARG A 280 -3.69 12.52 -8.33
C ARG A 280 -3.56 11.21 -7.55
N GLU A 281 -3.37 11.32 -6.25
CA GLU A 281 -3.32 10.18 -5.33
C GLU A 281 -4.06 10.52 -4.04
N PHE A 282 -4.64 9.49 -3.41
CA PHE A 282 -5.32 9.67 -2.12
C PHE A 282 -5.32 8.38 -1.29
N HIS A 283 -5.25 8.53 0.03
CA HIS A 283 -5.33 7.42 0.97
C HIS A 283 -6.44 7.69 1.99
N PHE A 284 -7.35 6.74 2.18
CA PHE A 284 -8.46 6.89 3.11
C PHE A 284 -8.11 6.67 4.60
N ALA A 285 -6.92 6.18 4.94
CA ALA A 285 -6.56 5.89 6.34
C ALA A 285 -6.69 7.09 7.29
N PRO A 286 -6.35 8.32 6.89
CA PRO A 286 -6.49 9.47 7.77
C PRO A 286 -7.93 9.96 7.94
N VAL A 287 -8.88 9.55 7.09
CA VAL A 287 -10.25 10.09 7.06
C VAL A 287 -11.21 9.18 7.82
N PRO A 288 -12.28 9.71 8.46
CA PRO A 288 -13.32 8.87 9.04
C PRO A 288 -13.86 7.83 8.04
N PHE A 289 -13.73 6.55 8.39
CA PHE A 289 -14.27 5.45 7.58
C PHE A 289 -15.79 5.34 7.78
N ALA A 290 -16.57 6.16 7.07
CA ALA A 290 -18.01 6.27 7.24
C ALA A 290 -18.74 6.65 5.94
N ASP A 291 -19.99 6.18 5.79
CA ASP A 291 -20.76 6.30 4.55
C ASP A 291 -20.93 7.75 4.05
N PRO A 292 -21.24 8.76 4.89
CA PRO A 292 -21.35 10.14 4.42
C PRO A 292 -20.05 10.68 3.83
N PHE A 293 -18.88 10.24 4.34
CA PHE A 293 -17.58 10.66 3.82
C PHE A 293 -17.31 10.03 2.44
N PHE A 294 -17.66 8.76 2.27
CA PHE A 294 -17.58 8.05 0.99
C PHE A 294 -18.48 8.69 -0.07
N ARG A 295 -19.74 8.97 0.27
CA ARG A 295 -20.71 9.62 -0.63
C ARG A 295 -20.24 11.00 -1.05
N VAL A 296 -19.71 11.81 -0.13
CA VAL A 296 -19.17 13.15 -0.45
C VAL A 296 -17.97 13.05 -1.38
N PHE A 297 -17.05 12.12 -1.14
CA PHE A 297 -15.90 11.92 -2.02
C PHE A 297 -16.33 11.50 -3.43
N GLY A 298 -17.23 10.51 -3.52
CA GLY A 298 -17.75 10.01 -4.79
C GLY A 298 -18.60 11.02 -5.58
N ALA A 299 -19.31 11.92 -4.88
CA ALA A 299 -20.14 12.96 -5.49
C ALA A 299 -19.33 14.14 -6.07
N ASN A 300 -18.06 14.27 -5.72
CA ASN A 300 -17.18 15.33 -6.21
C ASN A 300 -16.04 14.69 -7.04
N PRO A 301 -16.17 14.57 -8.36
CA PRO A 301 -15.18 13.87 -9.17
C PRO A 301 -13.77 14.43 -9.06
N LYS A 302 -12.77 13.54 -8.96
CA LYS A 302 -11.35 13.85 -9.08
C LYS A 302 -10.84 13.26 -10.41
N PRO A 303 -10.94 14.03 -11.52
CA PRO A 303 -10.73 13.51 -12.88
C PRO A 303 -9.29 13.11 -13.17
N GLN A 304 -8.34 13.44 -12.29
CA GLN A 304 -6.93 13.12 -12.43
C GLN A 304 -6.42 12.13 -11.37
N LEU A 305 -7.31 11.59 -10.54
CA LEU A 305 -6.95 10.64 -9.49
C LEU A 305 -6.61 9.28 -10.12
N GLU A 306 -5.32 8.93 -10.14
CA GLU A 306 -4.81 7.70 -10.74
C GLU A 306 -4.50 6.62 -9.69
N THR A 307 -4.25 7.00 -8.43
CA THR A 307 -3.91 6.06 -7.35
C THR A 307 -4.82 6.27 -6.14
N LEU A 308 -5.40 5.18 -5.63
CA LEU A 308 -6.27 5.21 -4.45
C LEU A 308 -5.96 4.04 -3.52
N SER A 309 -5.78 4.34 -2.24
CA SER A 309 -5.69 3.34 -1.18
C SER A 309 -6.88 3.43 -0.22
N VAL A 310 -7.57 2.32 -0.01
CA VAL A 310 -8.73 2.20 0.87
C VAL A 310 -8.38 1.30 2.05
N THR A 311 -8.46 1.86 3.25
CA THR A 311 -8.28 1.12 4.50
C THR A 311 -9.08 1.76 5.62
N ALA A 312 -9.47 0.97 6.61
CA ALA A 312 -10.03 1.48 7.85
C ALA A 312 -8.93 1.49 8.91
N ASN A 313 -8.54 2.68 9.34
CA ASN A 313 -7.42 2.87 10.25
C ASN A 313 -7.66 2.22 11.61
N LEU A 314 -6.81 1.26 11.97
CA LEU A 314 -6.85 0.52 13.23
C LEU A 314 -6.59 1.37 14.48
N LEU A 315 -6.01 2.56 14.32
CA LEU A 315 -5.77 3.48 15.42
C LEU A 315 -6.96 4.40 15.68
N TRP A 316 -8.04 4.31 14.89
CA TRP A 316 -9.16 5.23 15.04
C TRP A 316 -9.86 5.07 16.39
N SER A 317 -10.30 6.17 17.01
CA SER A 317 -11.13 6.13 18.22
C SER A 317 -12.47 6.77 17.91
N TRP A 318 -13.50 5.95 17.68
CA TRP A 318 -14.84 6.46 17.40
C TRP A 318 -15.43 7.22 18.59
N LYS A 319 -15.09 6.80 19.82
CA LYS A 319 -15.48 7.53 21.04
C LYS A 319 -14.90 8.94 21.06
N GLU A 320 -13.60 9.09 20.79
CA GLU A 320 -12.95 10.41 20.72
C GLU A 320 -13.53 11.26 19.59
N TYR A 321 -13.68 10.67 18.39
CA TYR A 321 -14.17 11.38 17.23
C TYR A 321 -15.61 11.91 17.41
N LEU A 322 -16.53 11.08 17.93
CA LEU A 322 -17.93 11.47 18.16
C LEU A 322 -18.08 12.58 19.22
N GLN A 323 -17.12 12.69 20.15
CA GLN A 323 -17.12 13.77 21.14
C GLN A 323 -16.74 15.13 20.53
N VAL A 324 -16.01 15.14 19.41
CA VAL A 324 -15.42 16.37 18.86
C VAL A 324 -15.93 16.75 17.47
N CYS A 325 -16.50 15.83 16.68
CA CYS A 325 -16.86 16.08 15.27
C CYS A 325 -18.08 17.01 15.05
N GLY A 326 -18.70 17.48 16.13
CA GLY A 326 -19.93 18.27 16.12
C GLY A 326 -21.20 17.43 15.97
N ALA A 327 -22.31 17.94 16.51
CA ALA A 327 -23.58 17.21 16.61
C ALA A 327 -24.13 16.77 15.25
N ALA A 328 -24.11 17.65 14.24
CA ALA A 328 -24.60 17.33 12.90
C ALA A 328 -23.80 16.21 12.22
N THR A 329 -22.47 16.18 12.42
CA THR A 329 -21.63 15.08 11.90
C THR A 329 -21.93 13.79 12.64
N ALA A 330 -22.03 13.83 13.98
CA ALA A 330 -22.30 12.67 14.81
C ALA A 330 -23.66 12.03 14.47
N GLU A 331 -24.71 12.85 14.30
CA GLU A 331 -26.03 12.40 13.87
C GLU A 331 -25.98 11.77 12.47
N ALA A 332 -25.29 12.42 11.52
CA ALA A 332 -25.20 11.93 10.15
C ALA A 332 -24.49 10.57 10.02
N ILE A 333 -23.60 10.22 10.95
CA ILE A 333 -22.83 8.97 10.89
C ILE A 333 -23.32 7.90 11.87
N GLN A 334 -24.23 8.19 12.80
CA GLN A 334 -24.54 7.42 14.01
C GLN A 334 -24.58 5.88 13.87
N GLU A 335 -24.99 5.35 12.71
CA GLU A 335 -25.07 3.91 12.43
C GLU A 335 -24.38 3.47 11.13
N CYS A 336 -23.50 4.30 10.57
CA CYS A 336 -22.88 4.06 9.26
C CYS A 336 -21.38 4.40 9.23
N TYR A 337 -20.71 4.22 10.37
CA TYR A 337 -19.26 4.33 10.50
C TYR A 337 -18.61 3.01 10.92
N GLY A 338 -17.32 2.89 10.65
CA GLY A 338 -16.51 1.74 11.03
C GLY A 338 -17.09 0.43 10.49
N GLN A 339 -17.29 -0.57 11.37
CA GLN A 339 -17.91 -1.85 11.01
C GLN A 339 -19.36 -1.76 10.49
N HIS A 340 -20.03 -0.63 10.71
CA HIS A 340 -21.40 -0.42 10.24
C HIS A 340 -21.46 0.29 8.88
N ALA A 341 -20.33 0.77 8.36
CA ALA A 341 -20.26 1.38 7.04
C ALA A 341 -20.53 0.35 5.92
N LYS A 342 -21.35 0.74 4.95
CA LYS A 342 -21.80 -0.13 3.84
C LYS A 342 -21.53 0.47 2.46
N ASP A 343 -21.35 1.79 2.37
CA ASP A 343 -21.34 2.52 1.10
C ASP A 343 -19.92 2.84 0.60
N VAL A 344 -18.91 2.08 1.01
CA VAL A 344 -17.52 2.28 0.57
C VAL A 344 -17.39 2.24 -0.97
N ALA A 345 -18.22 1.44 -1.64
CA ALA A 345 -18.29 1.36 -3.10
C ALA A 345 -18.66 2.69 -3.78
N THR A 346 -19.27 3.64 -3.07
CA THR A 346 -19.69 4.94 -3.64
C THR A 346 -18.52 5.86 -3.96
N ILE A 347 -17.35 5.64 -3.36
CA ILE A 347 -16.10 6.40 -3.62
C ILE A 347 -15.77 6.41 -5.12
N PHE A 348 -15.95 5.29 -5.81
CA PHE A 348 -15.48 5.10 -7.19
C PHE A 348 -16.23 5.95 -8.21
N LYS A 349 -17.46 6.41 -7.89
CA LYS A 349 -18.19 7.38 -8.73
C LYS A 349 -17.38 8.66 -8.98
N GLY A 350 -16.48 9.00 -8.06
CA GLY A 350 -15.60 10.17 -8.17
C GLY A 350 -14.24 9.89 -8.81
N CYS A 351 -13.94 8.67 -9.26
CA CYS A 351 -12.58 8.24 -9.62
C CYS A 351 -12.44 7.73 -11.08
N PRO A 352 -12.87 8.48 -12.11
CA PRO A 352 -12.92 7.97 -13.49
C PRO A 352 -11.55 7.69 -14.12
N ALA A 353 -10.47 8.28 -13.58
CA ALA A 353 -9.11 8.10 -14.09
C ALA A 353 -8.28 7.09 -13.30
N LEU A 354 -8.90 6.36 -12.37
CA LEU A 354 -8.18 5.44 -11.47
C LEU A 354 -7.46 4.35 -12.27
N LYS A 355 -6.17 4.18 -12.00
CA LYS A 355 -5.31 3.13 -12.57
C LYS A 355 -4.87 2.11 -11.52
N ASN A 356 -4.61 2.57 -10.30
CA ASN A 356 -4.05 1.77 -9.22
C ASN A 356 -4.99 1.81 -8.00
N LEU A 357 -5.52 0.66 -7.60
CA LEU A 357 -6.34 0.53 -6.39
C LEU A 357 -5.66 -0.41 -5.39
N THR A 358 -5.44 0.04 -4.16
CA THR A 358 -4.99 -0.85 -3.08
C THR A 358 -6.03 -0.89 -1.97
N VAL A 359 -6.41 -2.08 -1.54
CA VAL A 359 -7.26 -2.31 -0.37
C VAL A 359 -6.38 -2.94 0.71
N GLU A 360 -6.22 -2.26 1.84
CA GLU A 360 -5.34 -2.71 2.92
C GLU A 360 -6.18 -3.14 4.12
N ILE A 361 -6.00 -4.39 4.51
CA ILE A 361 -6.75 -5.05 5.58
C ILE A 361 -5.76 -5.75 6.51
N ASP A 362 -5.99 -5.74 7.82
CA ASP A 362 -5.26 -6.61 8.75
C ASP A 362 -6.21 -7.75 9.10
N LEU A 363 -5.82 -9.00 8.83
CA LEU A 363 -6.68 -10.16 9.09
C LEU A 363 -6.52 -10.71 10.52
N GLN A 364 -5.46 -10.31 11.24
CA GLN A 364 -5.12 -10.81 12.58
C GLN A 364 -5.92 -10.10 13.66
N LYS A 365 -5.89 -8.76 13.70
CA LYS A 365 -6.55 -7.96 14.75
C LYS A 365 -8.04 -7.75 14.52
N TYR A 366 -8.57 -8.31 13.44
CA TYR A 366 -9.99 -8.32 13.10
C TYR A 366 -10.67 -9.66 13.41
N THR A 367 -10.09 -10.48 14.31
CA THR A 367 -10.84 -11.46 15.12
C THR A 367 -12.05 -10.78 15.76
N ASP A 368 -13.14 -11.51 16.04
CA ASP A 368 -14.47 -11.01 16.47
C ASP A 368 -14.50 -10.23 17.79
N SER A 369 -13.66 -9.21 17.95
CA SER A 369 -13.73 -8.24 19.02
C SER A 369 -14.63 -7.07 18.60
N VAL A 370 -15.27 -6.43 19.57
CA VAL A 370 -16.10 -5.23 19.39
C VAL A 370 -15.28 -4.05 18.84
N ALA A 371 -13.95 -4.16 18.77
CA ALA A 371 -13.03 -3.15 18.25
C ALA A 371 -12.89 -3.18 16.71
N ARG A 372 -13.71 -3.92 15.96
CA ARG A 372 -13.64 -3.94 14.49
C ARG A 372 -13.92 -2.56 13.89
N HIS A 373 -12.97 -2.09 13.10
CA HIS A 373 -13.11 -0.84 12.34
C HIS A 373 -13.86 -1.01 11.00
N PHE A 374 -14.06 -2.22 10.47
CA PHE A 374 -14.83 -2.46 9.24
C PHE A 374 -15.27 -3.93 9.10
N LYS A 375 -16.19 -4.23 8.17
CA LYS A 375 -16.55 -5.59 7.74
C LYS A 375 -15.80 -5.95 6.47
N ILE A 376 -15.08 -7.08 6.47
CA ILE A 376 -14.29 -7.50 5.31
C ILE A 376 -15.13 -7.72 4.05
N ASP A 377 -16.36 -8.21 4.23
CA ASP A 377 -17.32 -8.44 3.15
C ASP A 377 -17.81 -7.14 2.47
N SER A 378 -17.48 -5.97 3.02
CA SER A 378 -17.66 -4.68 2.34
C SER A 378 -16.77 -4.54 1.09
N PHE A 379 -15.77 -5.42 0.91
CA PHE A 379 -14.91 -5.52 -0.27
C PHE A 379 -15.29 -6.68 -1.21
N GLY A 380 -16.57 -7.08 -1.22
CA GLY A 380 -17.10 -8.13 -2.07
C GLY A 380 -17.66 -7.65 -3.42
N ASP A 381 -18.62 -8.39 -3.96
CA ASP A 381 -19.13 -8.25 -5.33
C ASP A 381 -19.68 -6.85 -5.64
N GLU A 382 -20.43 -6.23 -4.73
CA GLU A 382 -20.95 -4.88 -4.93
C GLU A 382 -19.84 -3.82 -5.05
N PHE A 383 -18.76 -4.00 -4.28
CA PHE A 383 -17.59 -3.13 -4.33
C PHE A 383 -16.91 -3.24 -5.70
N TRP A 384 -16.61 -4.46 -6.15
CA TRP A 384 -15.92 -4.68 -7.42
C TRP A 384 -16.80 -4.38 -8.64
N ALA A 385 -18.12 -4.56 -8.55
CA ALA A 385 -19.07 -4.08 -9.55
C ALA A 385 -19.01 -2.54 -9.70
N SER A 386 -18.95 -1.81 -8.59
CA SER A 386 -18.80 -0.35 -8.61
C SER A 386 -17.45 0.08 -9.19
N VAL A 387 -16.36 -0.60 -8.82
CA VAL A 387 -15.03 -0.36 -9.40
C VAL A 387 -15.07 -0.56 -10.92
N ALA A 388 -15.54 -1.71 -11.39
CA ALA A 388 -15.62 -2.02 -12.81
C ALA A 388 -16.47 -1.01 -13.60
N THR A 389 -17.59 -0.57 -13.01
CA THR A 389 -18.50 0.40 -13.63
C THR A 389 -17.91 1.80 -13.73
N ASN A 390 -17.23 2.28 -12.68
CA ASN A 390 -16.85 3.69 -12.56
C ASN A 390 -15.37 3.96 -12.87
N CYS A 391 -14.51 2.93 -12.89
CA CYS A 391 -13.06 3.06 -13.09
C CYS A 391 -12.59 2.34 -14.36
N PRO A 392 -12.99 2.78 -15.57
CA PRO A 392 -12.70 2.07 -16.82
C PRO A 392 -11.21 2.03 -17.19
N ARG A 393 -10.38 2.85 -16.52
CA ARG A 393 -8.92 2.93 -16.74
C ARG A 393 -8.12 2.10 -15.73
N LEU A 394 -8.78 1.30 -14.89
CA LEU A 394 -8.09 0.51 -13.89
C LEU A 394 -7.10 -0.45 -14.57
N GLU A 395 -5.85 -0.36 -14.15
CA GLU A 395 -4.73 -1.11 -14.70
C GLU A 395 -4.29 -2.23 -13.74
N ARG A 396 -4.35 -1.96 -12.43
CA ARG A 396 -4.01 -2.93 -11.39
C ARG A 396 -4.77 -2.69 -10.10
N PHE A 397 -5.04 -3.77 -9.37
CA PHE A 397 -5.41 -3.67 -7.97
C PHE A 397 -4.76 -4.75 -7.11
N ALA A 398 -4.63 -4.43 -5.82
CA ALA A 398 -4.16 -5.37 -4.81
C ALA A 398 -5.03 -5.31 -3.55
N ILE A 399 -5.43 -6.48 -3.02
CA ILE A 399 -5.96 -6.62 -1.65
C ILE A 399 -4.83 -7.14 -0.77
N ARG A 400 -4.29 -6.29 0.10
CA ARG A 400 -3.13 -6.59 0.94
C ARG A 400 -3.57 -6.96 2.34
N ASN A 401 -3.07 -8.11 2.82
CA ASN A 401 -3.10 -8.43 4.24
C ASN A 401 -1.88 -7.78 4.92
N CYS A 402 -2.10 -6.82 5.79
CA CYS A 402 -1.11 -6.04 6.54
C CYS A 402 -0.93 -6.55 7.97
N ALA A 403 -1.36 -7.78 8.28
CA ALA A 403 -1.09 -8.40 9.57
C ALA A 403 0.42 -8.69 9.76
N ASN A 404 0.94 -8.43 10.97
CA ASN A 404 2.35 -8.64 11.33
C ASN A 404 2.78 -10.11 11.43
N PHE A 405 1.83 -11.04 11.45
CA PHE A 405 2.08 -12.47 11.62
C PHE A 405 1.17 -13.27 10.68
N GLU A 406 1.57 -14.49 10.37
CA GLU A 406 0.72 -15.41 9.63
C GLU A 406 -0.59 -15.65 10.38
N VAL A 407 -1.69 -15.46 9.67
CA VAL A 407 -3.03 -15.61 10.25
C VAL A 407 -3.39 -17.09 10.19
N MET A 408 -3.21 -17.79 11.31
CA MET A 408 -3.52 -19.23 11.43
C MET A 408 -4.96 -19.58 11.03
N ASN A 409 -5.90 -18.64 11.25
CA ASN A 409 -7.31 -18.79 10.89
C ASN A 409 -7.65 -17.98 9.63
N VAL A 410 -7.69 -18.64 8.47
CA VAL A 410 -8.07 -18.02 7.20
C VAL A 410 -9.51 -17.51 7.27
N ARG A 411 -9.69 -16.20 7.09
CA ARG A 411 -11.01 -15.56 6.99
C ARG A 411 -11.19 -14.98 5.58
N PRO A 412 -11.93 -15.68 4.70
CA PRO A 412 -12.13 -15.18 3.35
C PRO A 412 -13.09 -13.99 3.31
N ILE A 413 -12.95 -13.16 2.28
CA ILE A 413 -13.99 -12.23 1.83
C ILE A 413 -15.09 -13.08 1.21
N ARG A 414 -16.14 -13.36 1.98
CA ARG A 414 -17.18 -14.33 1.60
C ARG A 414 -17.98 -13.86 0.40
N THR A 415 -18.09 -12.55 0.26
CA THR A 415 -18.83 -11.88 -0.80
C THR A 415 -17.96 -11.53 -2.00
N PHE A 416 -16.66 -11.87 -2.04
CA PHE A 416 -15.88 -11.81 -3.28
C PHE A 416 -16.00 -13.16 -3.97
N THR A 417 -16.88 -13.24 -4.96
CA THR A 417 -17.21 -14.47 -5.68
C THR A 417 -16.88 -14.35 -7.17
N ASP A 418 -17.30 -15.34 -7.97
CA ASP A 418 -17.18 -15.33 -9.42
C ASP A 418 -17.79 -14.08 -10.06
N ALA A 419 -18.82 -13.49 -9.44
CA ALA A 419 -19.44 -12.25 -9.92
C ALA A 419 -18.45 -11.07 -9.94
N SER A 420 -17.58 -10.95 -8.93
CA SER A 420 -16.48 -9.98 -8.93
C SER A 420 -15.55 -10.18 -10.11
N LEU A 421 -15.11 -11.42 -10.37
CA LEU A 421 -14.22 -11.71 -11.49
C LEU A 421 -14.87 -11.38 -12.84
N VAL A 422 -16.13 -11.77 -13.05
CA VAL A 422 -16.86 -11.47 -14.29
C VAL A 422 -16.96 -9.96 -14.53
N ASN A 423 -17.28 -9.16 -13.50
CA ASN A 423 -17.31 -7.69 -13.63
C ASN A 423 -15.93 -7.13 -14.00
N LEU A 424 -14.87 -7.65 -13.37
CA LEU A 424 -13.50 -7.21 -13.61
C LEU A 424 -12.97 -7.59 -15.00
N ALA A 425 -13.47 -8.68 -15.59
CA ALA A 425 -13.07 -9.14 -16.93
C ALA A 425 -13.34 -8.09 -18.02
N GLU A 426 -14.33 -7.22 -17.84
CA GLU A 426 -14.69 -6.16 -18.79
C GLU A 426 -13.67 -5.00 -18.82
N LEU A 427 -12.78 -4.91 -17.83
CA LEU A 427 -11.79 -3.85 -17.72
C LEU A 427 -10.62 -4.08 -18.70
N LYS A 428 -10.65 -3.33 -19.80
CA LYS A 428 -9.69 -3.45 -20.91
C LYS A 428 -8.24 -3.25 -20.47
N SER A 429 -8.00 -2.31 -19.57
CA SER A 429 -6.66 -1.96 -19.10
C SER A 429 -6.14 -2.86 -17.97
N LEU A 430 -7.01 -3.64 -17.31
CA LEU A 430 -6.67 -4.38 -16.09
C LEU A 430 -5.71 -5.54 -16.36
N TYR A 431 -4.43 -5.37 -16.06
CA TYR A 431 -3.41 -6.39 -16.29
C TYR A 431 -2.87 -7.03 -15.00
N SER A 432 -3.13 -6.48 -13.81
CA SER A 432 -2.66 -7.09 -12.56
C SER A 432 -3.78 -7.15 -11.52
N VAL A 433 -4.12 -8.36 -11.09
CA VAL A 433 -5.06 -8.63 -10.02
C VAL A 433 -4.35 -9.43 -8.94
N GLU A 434 -4.24 -8.87 -7.74
CA GLU A 434 -3.59 -9.52 -6.61
C GLU A 434 -4.51 -9.52 -5.39
N SER A 435 -4.72 -10.68 -4.77
CA SER A 435 -5.48 -10.78 -3.53
C SER A 435 -4.76 -11.64 -2.50
N ASN A 436 -4.07 -10.99 -1.56
CA ASN A 436 -3.44 -11.63 -0.40
C ASN A 436 -4.46 -12.00 0.69
N ALA A 437 -5.70 -11.51 0.57
CA ALA A 437 -6.82 -12.02 1.35
C ALA A 437 -7.50 -13.17 0.59
N ALA A 438 -7.98 -14.17 1.33
CA ALA A 438 -8.68 -15.29 0.73
C ALA A 438 -10.03 -14.84 0.15
N VAL A 439 -10.39 -15.33 -1.04
CA VAL A 439 -11.66 -15.05 -1.72
C VAL A 439 -12.43 -16.33 -2.02
N MET A 440 -13.73 -16.22 -2.30
CA MET A 440 -14.63 -17.36 -2.52
C MET A 440 -14.90 -17.62 -4.02
N CYS A 441 -13.87 -17.47 -4.86
CA CYS A 441 -13.96 -17.75 -6.30
C CYS A 441 -13.89 -19.26 -6.59
N THR A 442 -14.58 -19.71 -7.63
CA THR A 442 -14.61 -21.10 -8.07
C THR A 442 -13.71 -21.34 -9.29
N GLY A 443 -13.44 -22.61 -9.59
CA GLY A 443 -12.68 -22.98 -10.79
C GLY A 443 -13.40 -22.60 -12.09
N ASP A 444 -14.73 -22.65 -12.09
CA ASP A 444 -15.55 -22.22 -13.23
C ASP A 444 -15.49 -20.70 -13.40
N GLY A 445 -15.59 -19.93 -12.32
CA GLY A 445 -15.49 -18.46 -12.37
C GLY A 445 -14.12 -17.97 -12.85
N ILE A 446 -13.03 -18.61 -12.40
CA ILE A 446 -11.67 -18.31 -12.88
C ILE A 446 -11.56 -18.64 -14.38
N PHE A 447 -12.09 -19.78 -14.82
CA PHE A 447 -12.10 -20.14 -16.24
C PHE A 447 -12.89 -19.14 -17.08
N ASP A 448 -14.09 -18.75 -16.65
CA ASP A 448 -14.95 -17.82 -17.36
C ASP A 448 -14.34 -16.41 -17.41
N TYR A 449 -13.68 -15.97 -16.34
CA TYR A 449 -12.85 -14.76 -16.34
C TYR A 449 -11.77 -14.82 -17.42
N MET A 450 -10.93 -15.85 -17.40
CA MET A 450 -9.82 -15.98 -18.35
C MET A 450 -10.33 -16.01 -19.79
N ARG A 451 -11.37 -16.80 -20.04
CA ARG A 451 -12.04 -16.90 -21.34
C ARG A 451 -12.54 -15.54 -21.80
N ARG A 452 -13.25 -14.81 -20.94
CA ARG A 452 -13.80 -13.49 -21.26
C ARG A 452 -12.71 -12.48 -21.62
N VAL A 453 -11.63 -12.43 -20.84
CA VAL A 453 -10.52 -11.51 -21.13
C VAL A 453 -9.81 -11.89 -22.45
N LEU A 454 -9.65 -13.19 -22.74
CA LEU A 454 -9.11 -13.68 -24.02
C LEU A 454 -10.03 -13.33 -25.21
N GLU A 455 -11.35 -13.48 -25.07
CA GLU A 455 -12.33 -13.11 -26.09
C GLU A 455 -12.26 -11.60 -26.42
N LEU A 456 -12.10 -10.77 -25.39
CA LEU A 456 -11.99 -9.32 -25.54
C LEU A 456 -10.70 -8.88 -26.23
N ASN A 457 -9.60 -9.62 -26.05
CA ASN A 457 -8.30 -9.46 -26.74
C ASN A 457 -7.79 -8.00 -26.79
N TYR A 458 -7.99 -7.25 -25.71
CA TYR A 458 -7.54 -5.85 -25.65
C TYR A 458 -6.04 -5.77 -25.35
N PHE A 459 -5.32 -5.01 -26.16
CA PHE A 459 -3.87 -4.83 -26.04
C PHE A 459 -3.56 -3.67 -25.08
N SER A 460 -3.19 -3.99 -23.84
CA SER A 460 -2.66 -3.00 -22.88
C SER A 460 -1.20 -3.25 -22.52
N ASN A 461 -0.79 -4.52 -22.37
CA ASN A 461 0.54 -4.95 -21.98
C ASN A 461 0.85 -6.35 -22.56
N ASP A 462 2.12 -6.77 -22.51
CA ASP A 462 2.54 -8.10 -22.99
C ASP A 462 1.99 -9.26 -22.15
N TRP A 463 1.50 -8.98 -20.93
CA TRP A 463 1.00 -9.99 -20.01
C TRP A 463 -0.16 -9.51 -19.12
N ARG A 464 -0.89 -10.47 -18.52
CA ARG A 464 -1.88 -10.27 -17.44
C ARG A 464 -1.63 -11.25 -16.30
N MET A 465 -1.77 -10.77 -15.07
CA MET A 465 -1.72 -11.53 -13.83
C MET A 465 -3.12 -11.72 -13.24
N LEU A 466 -3.37 -12.91 -12.71
CA LEU A 466 -4.41 -13.16 -11.72
C LEU A 466 -3.78 -13.95 -10.55
N ASP A 467 -3.53 -13.30 -9.43
CA ASP A 467 -3.06 -13.92 -8.19
C ASP A 467 -4.16 -13.87 -7.13
N LEU A 468 -4.68 -15.04 -6.77
CA LEU A 468 -5.76 -15.20 -5.81
C LEU A 468 -5.39 -16.21 -4.73
N ARG A 469 -5.65 -15.86 -3.48
CA ARG A 469 -5.75 -16.85 -2.39
C ARG A 469 -7.16 -17.42 -2.34
N ILE A 470 -7.31 -18.74 -2.40
CA ILE A 470 -8.62 -19.40 -2.43
C ILE A 470 -9.05 -19.81 -1.03
N GLY A 471 -10.15 -19.23 -0.56
CA GLY A 471 -10.75 -19.52 0.73
C GLY A 471 -11.84 -20.58 0.69
N GLY A 472 -12.32 -20.94 1.88
CA GLY A 472 -13.36 -21.94 2.11
C GLY A 472 -12.79 -23.32 2.45
N GLN A 473 -13.57 -24.11 3.18
CA GLN A 473 -13.31 -25.52 3.47
C GLN A 473 -14.57 -26.35 3.17
N GLN A 474 -14.36 -27.53 2.58
CA GLN A 474 -15.39 -28.54 2.40
C GLN A 474 -15.79 -29.09 3.77
N ASP A 475 -17.05 -29.48 3.96
CA ASP A 475 -17.53 -30.14 5.18
C ASP A 475 -17.29 -29.39 6.51
N GLY A 476 -17.15 -28.06 6.47
CA GLY A 476 -17.05 -27.20 7.64
C GLY A 476 -15.62 -26.78 8.01
N PHE A 477 -15.44 -26.28 9.24
CA PHE A 477 -14.24 -25.54 9.68
C PHE A 477 -12.94 -26.37 9.75
N PHE A 478 -13.03 -27.70 9.72
CA PHE A 478 -11.87 -28.60 9.77
C PHE A 478 -11.72 -29.47 8.52
N GLY A 479 -12.59 -29.29 7.52
CA GLY A 479 -12.50 -30.12 6.32
C GLY A 479 -11.51 -29.59 5.29
N VAL A 480 -11.48 -30.28 4.16
CA VAL A 480 -10.47 -30.08 3.11
C VAL A 480 -10.61 -28.67 2.50
N PRO A 481 -9.53 -27.89 2.38
CA PRO A 481 -9.57 -26.59 1.71
C PRO A 481 -10.24 -26.64 0.33
N MET A 482 -11.17 -25.71 0.08
CA MET A 482 -11.85 -25.58 -1.22
C MET A 482 -10.87 -25.31 -2.37
N PHE A 483 -9.67 -24.80 -2.06
CA PHE A 483 -8.55 -24.70 -2.99
C PHE A 483 -8.40 -25.94 -3.90
N TYR A 484 -8.47 -27.15 -3.33
CA TYR A 484 -8.25 -28.37 -4.10
C TYR A 484 -9.35 -28.65 -5.14
N SER A 485 -10.62 -28.40 -4.80
CA SER A 485 -11.74 -28.54 -5.74
C SER A 485 -11.77 -27.40 -6.75
N VAL A 486 -11.34 -26.19 -6.38
CA VAL A 486 -11.22 -25.06 -7.30
C VAL A 486 -10.18 -25.33 -8.38
N VAL A 487 -8.99 -25.83 -8.01
CA VAL A 487 -7.94 -26.25 -8.97
C VAL A 487 -8.48 -27.31 -9.93
N VAL A 488 -9.12 -28.35 -9.40
CA VAL A 488 -9.69 -29.43 -10.23
C VAL A 488 -10.81 -28.93 -11.13
N GLY A 489 -11.70 -28.06 -10.63
CA GLY A 489 -12.76 -27.44 -11.43
C GLY A 489 -12.21 -26.67 -12.62
N LEU A 490 -11.21 -25.81 -12.38
CA LEU A 490 -10.52 -25.06 -13.43
C LEU A 490 -9.87 -25.99 -14.47
N LEU A 491 -9.15 -27.01 -14.02
CA LEU A 491 -8.50 -27.96 -14.93
C LEU A 491 -9.49 -28.79 -15.74
N ARG A 492 -10.63 -29.19 -15.17
CA ARG A 492 -11.70 -29.90 -15.90
C ARG A 492 -12.21 -29.07 -17.07
N ARG A 493 -12.42 -27.76 -16.86
CA ARG A 493 -12.87 -26.84 -17.93
C ARG A 493 -11.83 -26.69 -19.02
N LEU A 494 -10.56 -26.49 -18.65
CA LEU A 494 -9.47 -26.37 -19.61
C LEU A 494 -9.23 -27.65 -20.41
N ALA A 495 -9.42 -28.83 -19.79
CA ALA A 495 -9.28 -30.12 -20.45
C ALA A 495 -10.33 -30.38 -21.55
N GLN A 496 -11.44 -29.63 -21.55
CA GLN A 496 -12.56 -29.78 -22.47
C GLN A 496 -12.47 -28.85 -23.69
N ILE A 497 -11.54 -27.90 -23.72
CA ILE A 497 -11.39 -26.91 -24.79
C ILE A 497 -9.95 -26.88 -25.29
N SER A 498 -9.76 -26.76 -26.61
CA SER A 498 -8.42 -26.63 -27.18
C SER A 498 -7.84 -25.22 -26.94
N GLU A 499 -6.52 -25.09 -26.89
CA GLU A 499 -5.85 -23.79 -26.77
C GLU A 499 -6.27 -22.78 -27.84
N LYS A 500 -6.57 -23.30 -29.04
CA LYS A 500 -7.02 -22.51 -30.18
C LYS A 500 -8.43 -21.98 -29.93
N ASP A 501 -9.35 -22.84 -29.52
CA ASP A 501 -10.75 -22.46 -29.29
C ASP A 501 -10.91 -21.61 -28.03
N PHE A 502 -10.02 -21.80 -27.05
CA PHE A 502 -9.91 -20.94 -25.88
C PHE A 502 -9.36 -19.54 -26.22
N GLY A 503 -8.71 -19.38 -27.38
CA GLY A 503 -8.14 -18.11 -27.85
C GLY A 503 -6.73 -17.81 -27.37
N ALA A 504 -6.18 -18.59 -26.43
CA ALA A 504 -4.85 -18.36 -25.86
C ALA A 504 -3.71 -18.47 -26.88
N ALA A 505 -3.86 -19.35 -27.89
CA ALA A 505 -2.85 -19.53 -28.93
C ALA A 505 -2.66 -18.27 -29.80
N ALA A 506 -3.77 -17.58 -30.13
CA ALA A 506 -3.77 -16.39 -30.97
C ALA A 506 -3.56 -15.08 -30.16
N CYS A 507 -3.80 -15.12 -28.85
CA CYS A 507 -3.66 -13.95 -27.99
C CYS A 507 -2.18 -13.55 -27.85
N LYS A 508 -1.89 -12.28 -28.17
CA LYS A 508 -0.56 -11.70 -27.98
C LYS A 508 -0.25 -11.48 -26.50
N GLN A 509 -1.26 -11.11 -25.72
CA GLN A 509 -1.13 -10.90 -24.28
C GLN A 509 -1.18 -12.24 -23.55
N LYS A 510 -0.12 -12.57 -22.81
CA LYS A 510 0.00 -13.86 -22.13
C LYS A 510 -0.56 -13.79 -20.70
N PHE A 511 -1.18 -14.88 -20.25
CA PHE A 511 -1.76 -14.96 -18.92
C PHE A 511 -0.85 -15.70 -17.95
N GLU A 512 -0.83 -15.21 -16.72
CA GLU A 512 -0.33 -15.91 -15.55
C GLU A 512 -1.43 -15.95 -14.49
N VAL A 513 -1.69 -17.14 -13.98
CA VAL A 513 -2.64 -17.38 -12.90
C VAL A 513 -1.91 -18.07 -11.76
N PHE A 514 -2.01 -17.48 -10.57
CA PHE A 514 -1.48 -17.99 -9.32
C PHE A 514 -2.66 -18.23 -8.38
N LEU A 515 -2.85 -19.48 -7.98
CA LEU A 515 -3.85 -19.86 -6.99
C LEU A 515 -3.09 -20.33 -5.77
N SER A 516 -3.19 -19.59 -4.67
CA SER A 516 -2.54 -19.97 -3.41
C SER A 516 -3.53 -20.68 -2.50
N ASN A 517 -3.02 -21.66 -1.75
CA ASN A 517 -3.71 -22.27 -0.62
C ASN A 517 -3.33 -21.51 0.67
N PRO A 518 -4.23 -20.68 1.23
CA PRO A 518 -3.92 -19.89 2.41
C PRO A 518 -3.94 -20.71 3.72
N TYR A 519 -4.34 -21.97 3.69
CA TYR A 519 -4.50 -22.80 4.89
C TYR A 519 -3.20 -23.52 5.25
N HIS A 520 -2.87 -23.58 6.55
CA HIS A 520 -1.73 -24.36 7.05
C HIS A 520 -2.07 -25.84 7.29
N SER A 521 -3.36 -26.20 7.24
CA SER A 521 -3.80 -27.57 7.48
C SER A 521 -3.24 -28.55 6.45
N ARG A 522 -2.74 -29.67 6.96
CA ARG A 522 -2.29 -30.80 6.14
C ARG A 522 -3.48 -31.65 5.75
N VAL A 523 -3.40 -32.29 4.59
CA VAL A 523 -4.38 -33.29 4.15
C VAL A 523 -3.93 -34.70 4.49
N SER A 524 -4.87 -35.60 4.71
CA SER A 524 -4.52 -37.00 5.03
C SER A 524 -3.84 -37.67 3.85
N LYS A 525 -2.89 -38.58 4.14
CA LYS A 525 -2.13 -39.31 3.13
C LYS A 525 -3.02 -40.10 2.16
N GLN A 526 -4.10 -40.70 2.68
CA GLN A 526 -5.05 -41.46 1.87
C GLN A 526 -5.83 -40.56 0.91
N TRP A 527 -6.32 -39.42 1.41
CA TRP A 527 -7.04 -38.45 0.59
C TRP A 527 -6.12 -37.85 -0.48
N SER A 528 -4.90 -37.43 -0.11
CA SER A 528 -3.97 -36.79 -1.05
C SER A 528 -3.48 -37.75 -2.13
N ALA A 529 -3.25 -39.02 -1.78
CA ALA A 529 -2.94 -40.07 -2.75
C ALA A 529 -4.08 -40.30 -3.75
N LYS A 530 -5.33 -40.28 -3.28
CA LYS A 530 -6.51 -40.41 -4.14
C LYS A 530 -6.64 -39.19 -5.05
N TYR A 531 -6.61 -37.98 -4.50
CA TYR A 531 -6.68 -36.72 -5.25
C TYR A 531 -5.60 -36.62 -6.32
N MET A 532 -4.35 -36.97 -5.99
CA MET A 532 -3.23 -36.94 -6.93
C MET A 532 -3.42 -37.92 -8.09
N ARG A 533 -3.78 -39.19 -7.81
CA ARG A 533 -3.91 -40.23 -8.84
C ARG A 533 -5.15 -40.09 -9.69
N GLU A 534 -6.29 -39.76 -9.08
CA GLU A 534 -7.60 -39.83 -9.73
C GLU A 534 -8.03 -38.50 -10.33
N GLU A 535 -7.57 -37.37 -9.80
CA GLU A 535 -8.01 -36.05 -10.25
C GLU A 535 -6.86 -35.20 -10.80
N LEU A 536 -5.92 -34.77 -9.95
CA LEU A 536 -4.96 -33.72 -10.29
C LEU A 536 -4.04 -34.12 -11.44
N ARG A 537 -3.31 -35.24 -11.30
CA ARG A 537 -2.31 -35.66 -12.29
C ARG A 537 -2.93 -35.98 -13.66
N PRO A 538 -4.01 -36.78 -13.77
CA PRO A 538 -4.67 -37.01 -15.05
C PRO A 538 -5.15 -35.72 -15.72
N LEU A 539 -5.75 -34.80 -14.95
CA LEU A 539 -6.22 -33.53 -15.49
C LEU A 539 -5.07 -32.63 -15.95
N MET A 540 -3.97 -32.52 -15.19
CA MET A 540 -2.81 -31.73 -15.60
C MET A 540 -2.21 -32.25 -16.92
N TYR A 541 -2.08 -33.57 -17.09
CA TYR A 541 -1.63 -34.14 -18.37
C TYR A 541 -2.60 -33.84 -19.50
N ARG A 542 -3.91 -34.02 -19.27
CA ARG A 542 -4.92 -33.72 -20.29
C ARG A 542 -4.93 -32.25 -20.68
N VAL A 543 -4.77 -31.34 -19.72
CA VAL A 543 -4.67 -29.90 -20.00
C VAL A 543 -3.40 -29.60 -20.79
N LYS A 544 -2.26 -30.23 -20.50
CA LYS A 544 -1.03 -30.08 -21.31
C LYS A 544 -1.20 -30.56 -22.75
N GLU A 545 -1.96 -31.63 -22.98
CA GLU A 545 -2.29 -32.09 -24.32
C GLU A 545 -3.13 -31.06 -25.08
N MET A 546 -4.14 -30.48 -24.40
CA MET A 546 -5.07 -29.52 -25.00
C MET A 546 -4.48 -28.10 -25.13
N HIS A 547 -3.52 -27.75 -24.28
CA HIS A 547 -2.84 -26.45 -24.17
C HIS A 547 -1.31 -26.61 -24.21
N PRO A 548 -0.72 -26.96 -25.37
CA PRO A 548 0.71 -27.27 -25.48
C PRO A 548 1.65 -26.09 -25.20
N SER A 549 1.18 -24.84 -25.26
CA SER A 549 1.99 -23.66 -24.90
C SER A 549 1.86 -23.27 -23.43
N LEU A 550 0.87 -23.81 -22.71
CA LEU A 550 0.65 -23.53 -21.29
C LEU A 550 1.68 -24.25 -20.42
N SER A 551 2.30 -23.52 -19.51
CA SER A 551 3.02 -24.05 -18.35
C SER A 551 2.07 -24.31 -17.19
N LEU A 552 2.19 -25.48 -16.55
CA LEU A 552 1.41 -25.88 -15.38
C LEU A 552 2.37 -26.33 -14.30
N ASN A 553 2.16 -25.87 -13.07
CA ASN A 553 2.99 -26.24 -11.94
C ASN A 553 2.15 -26.29 -10.65
N ALA A 554 2.40 -27.28 -9.81
CA ALA A 554 1.93 -27.36 -8.44
C ALA A 554 3.14 -27.37 -7.50
N SER A 555 3.17 -26.45 -6.54
CA SER A 555 4.12 -26.44 -5.42
C SER A 555 3.60 -27.34 -4.31
N VAL A 556 4.26 -28.47 -4.12
CA VAL A 556 3.80 -29.56 -3.25
C VAL A 556 4.81 -29.79 -2.13
N ASN A 557 4.31 -30.04 -0.91
CA ASN A 557 5.11 -30.33 0.27
C ASN A 557 4.89 -31.77 0.74
N GLY A 558 5.87 -32.31 1.48
CA GLY A 558 5.77 -33.63 2.13
C GLY A 558 5.49 -34.77 1.15
N VAL A 559 6.11 -34.75 -0.02
CA VAL A 559 5.86 -35.73 -1.08
C VAL A 559 6.33 -37.14 -0.67
N SER A 560 5.43 -38.12 -0.74
CA SER A 560 5.72 -39.54 -0.49
C SER A 560 4.98 -40.40 -1.52
N GLY A 561 5.68 -40.80 -2.58
CA GLY A 561 5.09 -41.52 -3.71
C GLY A 561 4.01 -40.68 -4.41
N ASP A 562 2.78 -41.18 -4.44
CA ASP A 562 1.62 -40.43 -4.99
C ASP A 562 0.92 -39.54 -3.96
N SER A 563 1.40 -39.47 -2.72
CA SER A 563 0.81 -38.65 -1.67
C SER A 563 1.62 -37.39 -1.39
N PHE A 564 0.96 -36.41 -0.78
CA PHE A 564 1.55 -35.14 -0.33
C PHE A 564 0.91 -34.69 0.97
N SER A 565 1.58 -33.78 1.70
CA SER A 565 1.05 -33.18 2.94
C SER A 565 0.22 -31.92 2.63
N LYS A 566 0.65 -31.11 1.68
CA LYS A 566 -0.03 -29.87 1.25
C LYS A 566 0.38 -29.46 -0.17
N ILE A 567 -0.51 -28.75 -0.87
CA ILE A 567 -0.15 -27.91 -2.03
C ILE A 567 -0.25 -26.45 -1.58
N ASP A 568 0.83 -25.68 -1.71
CA ASP A 568 0.87 -24.26 -1.35
C ASP A 568 0.36 -23.37 -2.47
N MET A 569 0.69 -23.71 -3.70
CA MET A 569 0.45 -22.87 -4.87
C MET A 569 0.21 -23.72 -6.11
N PHE A 570 -0.75 -23.31 -6.92
CA PHE A 570 -0.96 -23.80 -8.28
C PHE A 570 -0.73 -22.66 -9.26
N THR A 571 0.15 -22.87 -10.25
CA THR A 571 0.55 -21.85 -11.21
C THR A 571 0.28 -22.28 -12.64
N MET A 572 -0.29 -21.37 -13.41
CA MET A 572 -0.51 -21.50 -14.84
C MET A 572 0.13 -20.32 -15.56
N SER A 573 0.93 -20.56 -16.61
CA SER A 573 1.57 -19.47 -17.36
C SER A 573 1.64 -19.79 -18.86
N TRP A 574 1.07 -18.92 -19.69
CA TRP A 574 1.26 -18.95 -21.15
C TRP A 574 2.49 -18.16 -21.61
N ARG A 575 3.37 -17.74 -20.68
CA ARG A 575 4.60 -17.04 -21.06
C ARG A 575 5.59 -18.02 -21.70
N PRO A 576 6.23 -17.65 -22.83
CA PRO A 576 7.20 -18.53 -23.50
C PRO A 576 8.36 -18.97 -22.59
N ARG A 577 8.82 -18.09 -21.70
CA ARG A 577 9.93 -18.37 -20.76
C ARG A 577 9.62 -19.45 -19.73
N ASP A 578 8.35 -19.71 -19.46
CA ASP A 578 7.92 -20.62 -18.39
C ASP A 578 7.53 -22.01 -18.92
N LYS A 579 7.62 -22.23 -20.24
CA LYS A 579 7.14 -23.45 -20.92
C LYS A 579 7.72 -24.75 -20.37
N GLU A 580 8.96 -24.71 -19.89
CA GLU A 580 9.73 -25.88 -19.44
C GLU A 580 9.64 -26.16 -17.93
N ARG A 581 8.78 -25.47 -17.17
CA ARG A 581 8.61 -25.76 -15.74
C ARG A 581 8.05 -27.18 -15.54
N ALA A 582 8.60 -27.88 -14.55
CA ALA A 582 8.10 -29.18 -14.12
C ALA A 582 6.65 -29.06 -13.59
N LEU A 583 5.84 -30.10 -13.81
CA LEU A 583 4.45 -30.14 -13.31
C LEU A 583 4.37 -30.08 -11.79
N PHE A 584 5.35 -30.67 -11.11
CA PHE A 584 5.42 -30.70 -9.66
C PHE A 584 6.78 -30.15 -9.22
N TRP A 585 6.75 -29.20 -8.29
CA TRP A 585 7.93 -28.68 -7.63
C TRP A 585 7.81 -28.99 -6.15
N ASN A 586 8.86 -29.62 -5.59
CA ASN A 586 8.90 -29.91 -4.16
C ASN A 586 9.50 -28.68 -3.46
N SER A 587 8.70 -27.96 -2.68
CA SER A 587 9.27 -26.97 -1.77
C SER A 587 9.86 -27.72 -0.57
N PRO A 588 11.06 -27.36 -0.07
CA PRO A 588 11.47 -27.79 1.26
C PRO A 588 10.33 -27.46 2.24
N GLU A 589 10.00 -28.36 3.17
CA GLU A 589 9.14 -27.96 4.28
C GLU A 589 9.86 -26.82 5.00
N ASP A 590 9.26 -25.64 5.07
CA ASP A 590 9.80 -24.55 5.88
C ASP A 590 9.87 -25.08 7.33
N GLU A 591 11.08 -25.34 7.84
CA GLU A 591 11.37 -25.79 9.21
C GLU A 591 11.01 -24.74 10.29
N TYR A 592 10.24 -23.70 9.94
CA TYR A 592 9.81 -22.68 10.87
C TYR A 592 8.44 -23.04 11.47
N TYR A 593 8.49 -23.61 12.68
CA TYR A 593 7.40 -23.87 13.62
C TYR A 593 6.45 -25.04 13.32
N CYS A 594 6.97 -26.26 13.39
CA CYS A 594 6.17 -27.45 13.75
C CYS A 594 6.46 -27.87 15.20
N GLU A 595 6.06 -27.04 16.15
CA GLU A 595 5.67 -27.54 17.47
C GLU A 595 4.30 -26.91 17.77
N ASN A 596 3.32 -27.75 18.07
CA ASN A 596 1.90 -27.43 18.34
C ASN A 596 0.96 -27.52 17.12
N ASP A 597 0.80 -28.74 16.58
CA ASP A 597 -0.51 -29.11 16.03
C ASP A 597 -1.53 -29.14 17.21
N PRO A 598 -2.69 -28.47 17.12
CA PRO A 598 -3.75 -28.61 18.13
C PRO A 598 -4.19 -30.06 18.34
N SER A 599 -3.99 -30.97 17.38
CA SER A 599 -4.25 -32.40 17.56
C SER A 599 -3.30 -33.07 18.55
N ASP A 600 -2.08 -32.53 18.73
CA ASP A 600 -1.09 -33.09 19.67
C ASP A 600 -1.41 -32.77 21.14
N ARG A 601 -2.39 -31.88 21.38
CA ARG A 601 -2.83 -31.48 22.73
C ARG A 601 -4.31 -31.77 23.00
N MET A 602 -4.97 -32.60 22.18
CA MET A 602 -6.36 -32.96 22.43
C MET A 602 -6.43 -33.98 23.56
N PRO A 603 -7.20 -33.73 24.64
CA PRO A 603 -7.38 -34.71 25.71
C PRO A 603 -7.93 -36.03 25.13
N PRO A 604 -7.45 -37.20 25.58
CA PRO A 604 -7.87 -38.51 25.04
C PRO A 604 -9.40 -38.70 25.01
N ALA A 605 -10.11 -38.10 25.98
CA ALA A 605 -11.57 -38.13 26.04
C ALA A 605 -12.26 -37.43 24.85
N LEU A 606 -11.65 -36.35 24.33
CA LEU A 606 -12.14 -35.61 23.17
C LEU A 606 -11.84 -36.35 21.87
N MET A 607 -10.74 -37.11 21.80
CA MET A 607 -10.46 -38.01 20.67
C MET A 607 -11.38 -39.24 20.64
N ASN A 608 -11.72 -39.79 21.80
CA ASN A 608 -12.66 -40.91 21.86
C ASN A 608 -14.08 -40.49 21.44
N LEU A 609 -14.54 -39.31 21.88
CA LEU A 609 -15.79 -38.73 21.39
C LEU A 609 -15.74 -38.44 19.88
N PHE A 610 -14.57 -38.06 19.35
CA PHE A 610 -14.32 -37.85 17.92
C PHE A 610 -14.44 -39.15 17.11
N ASN A 611 -13.88 -40.26 17.61
CA ASN A 611 -13.96 -41.56 16.96
C ASN A 611 -15.38 -42.14 17.00
N GLU A 612 -16.11 -41.90 18.09
CA GLU A 612 -17.50 -42.34 18.29
C GLU A 612 -18.48 -41.56 17.38
N ILE A 613 -18.26 -40.26 17.16
CA ILE A 613 -19.08 -39.42 16.25
C ILE A 613 -18.78 -39.72 14.77
N LEU A 614 -17.54 -40.12 14.44
CA LEU A 614 -17.11 -40.38 13.07
C LEU A 614 -17.21 -41.86 12.65
N GLY A 615 -17.67 -42.75 13.55
CA GLY A 615 -17.93 -44.16 13.25
C GLY A 615 -16.69 -45.02 13.07
N TYR A 616 -15.59 -44.69 13.75
CA TYR A 616 -14.39 -45.54 13.77
C TYR A 616 -14.48 -46.52 14.95
N ASP A 617 -14.99 -47.73 14.72
CA ASP A 617 -14.93 -48.82 15.69
C ASP A 617 -13.47 -49.25 15.90
N ALA A 618 -12.95 -49.11 17.12
CA ALA A 618 -11.67 -49.66 17.51
C ALA A 618 -11.83 -51.14 17.88
N GLU A 619 -11.24 -52.03 17.09
CA GLU A 619 -11.05 -53.43 17.48
C GLU A 619 -10.17 -53.53 18.72
N ASP A 620 -10.59 -54.41 19.64
CA ASP A 620 -9.98 -54.70 20.93
C ASP A 620 -8.47 -54.95 20.87
N GLY A 621 -7.72 -54.26 21.73
CA GLY A 621 -6.30 -54.49 22.00
C GLY A 621 -6.01 -54.30 23.49
N ASP A 622 -6.06 -55.40 24.22
CA ASP A 622 -5.90 -55.54 25.66
C ASP A 622 -4.48 -55.21 26.18
N SER A 623 -4.47 -54.78 27.45
CA SER A 623 -3.43 -54.89 28.48
C SER A 623 -2.28 -53.86 28.57
N GLY A 624 -2.16 -53.27 29.76
CA GLY A 624 -0.91 -52.65 30.24
C GLY A 624 -1.03 -51.61 31.36
N SER A 625 -1.52 -52.01 32.53
CA SER A 625 -1.62 -51.22 33.76
C SER A 625 -0.27 -50.72 34.34
N SER A 626 -0.24 -49.46 34.78
CA SER A 626 0.40 -48.94 36.01
C SER A 626 0.01 -47.45 36.11
N GLY A 627 -0.63 -46.91 37.14
CA GLY A 627 -0.59 -47.23 38.56
C GLY A 627 -0.16 -45.96 39.31
N ASP A 628 -1.12 -45.38 40.04
CA ASP A 628 -1.00 -44.53 41.24
C ASP A 628 -0.75 -43.01 41.03
N GLU A 629 -1.75 -42.15 41.33
CA GLU A 629 -2.10 -41.49 42.64
C GLU A 629 -1.56 -40.03 42.59
N ASP A 630 -2.26 -38.91 42.82
CA ASP A 630 -3.34 -38.46 43.73
C ASP A 630 -4.13 -37.28 43.06
N ILE A 631 -5.47 -37.08 43.12
CA ILE A 631 -6.35 -36.60 44.23
C ILE A 631 -5.82 -35.30 44.88
N ASP A 632 -6.56 -34.22 45.15
CA ASP A 632 -7.85 -33.66 44.74
C ASP A 632 -7.82 -32.18 45.20
N ASP A 633 -8.33 -31.30 44.34
CA ASP A 633 -9.38 -30.30 44.58
C ASP A 633 -9.27 -29.09 45.57
N VAL A 634 -9.75 -27.97 45.02
CA VAL A 634 -10.33 -26.68 45.52
C VAL A 634 -9.58 -25.75 46.48
N GLY A 635 -9.49 -24.48 46.05
CA GLY A 635 -9.35 -23.30 46.93
C GLY A 635 -9.39 -21.95 46.21
N GLU A 636 -10.61 -21.42 46.04
CA GLU A 636 -11.09 -20.02 45.99
C GLU A 636 -10.13 -18.82 45.77
N ASP A 637 -10.49 -18.03 44.74
CA ASP A 637 -10.80 -16.58 44.70
C ASP A 637 -9.87 -15.45 45.21
N GLU A 638 -10.05 -14.31 44.52
CA GLU A 638 -9.79 -12.90 44.84
C GLU A 638 -8.47 -12.22 44.41
N ASP A 639 -8.66 -11.28 43.46
CA ASP A 639 -8.20 -9.88 43.43
C ASP A 639 -6.74 -9.51 43.71
N GLY A 640 -6.17 -8.69 42.80
CA GLY A 640 -5.05 -7.81 43.16
C GLY A 640 -4.05 -7.50 42.04
N ASP A 641 -4.44 -6.55 41.19
CA ASP A 641 -3.72 -5.31 40.90
C ASP A 641 -2.15 -5.23 40.90
N PHE A 642 -1.67 -4.49 39.90
CA PHE A 642 -0.36 -3.81 39.79
C PHE A 642 0.96 -4.59 39.91
N GLY A 643 1.68 -4.58 38.77
CA GLY A 643 2.91 -3.79 38.72
C GLY A 643 4.23 -4.55 38.62
N GLY A 644 4.96 -4.28 37.53
CA GLY A 644 6.38 -3.92 37.66
C GLY A 644 7.39 -4.83 36.97
N PHE A 645 8.10 -4.21 36.03
CA PHE A 645 9.54 -4.33 35.81
C PHE A 645 10.11 -5.69 35.35
N PHE A 646 10.42 -5.77 34.06
CA PHE A 646 11.55 -6.55 33.58
C PHE A 646 12.80 -5.65 33.47
N PRO A 647 13.94 -6.01 34.08
CA PRO A 647 15.18 -5.31 33.88
C PRO A 647 15.89 -5.75 32.59
N VAL A 648 16.49 -4.72 31.98
CA VAL A 648 17.65 -4.70 31.08
C VAL A 648 18.52 -5.97 31.12
N LEU A 649 18.74 -6.56 29.94
CA LEU A 649 20.06 -6.71 29.31
C LEU A 649 19.92 -6.75 27.78
#